data_AF-D7E5Q4-F1
#
_entry.id   AF-D7E5Q4-F1
#
_cell.length_a   1.000
_cell.length_b   1.000
_cell.length_c   1.000
_cell.angle_alpha   90.00
_cell.angle_beta   90.00
_cell.angle_gamma   90.00
#
_symmetry.space_group_name_H-M   'P 1'
#
loop_
_entity.id
_entity.type
_entity.pdbx_description
1 polymer ?
#
loop_
_entity_poly.entity_id
_entity_poly.type
_entity_poly.pdbx_seq_one_letter_code
_entity_poly.pdbx_strand_id
1 'polypeptide(L)'
;MINNHHALQLNLEQTPKLKFAVNTYGRNKDWDFKKLAANFQDKEGTIENVKEHIKAGHAVCASLLGNKWRSKANVIGSQWLLLDIDNSDMARDADGKLIKDNYGNYIKVYKHQLTIEEALTHPFIRKYCALIYTTASHQPDWHRFRLIFLLPEYVEGADIVETCIHLLMQHLPHDRACRDASRVFYGNTEAEFLLVNPEASLPNEWVREAITITQQERSEYQLHIQEIELRHKKWREISLIEGWDIDQLIKNALSLIPPRTLGSGNYDECRQVLMALVNHYGASEAEIIAEKWSPSIKGTTWNIRAKIRSFRRGGITIGTLFHIAKEYGFHFPKRQYEVSENYKGLTSPQECELGQFREDLTSFQNLLKQALIPFVKGAKGFSTPILRGAQFVREEPKLEINSPIRKFIVYKPGNIPYKNEFIDDIYIECQAGEHIAAWVEAISKGWTQILDNSHPGQGKSHNAGKLTAAMFGTDKLIYQDANHRNPSTLPIEINFVDLPVRHNGLKIDTNRTTPTGANFLVQPKVGETPDTDSNCRRTSLFGAFRDKNFASLDFEESAISPICKGCINHNQCCFTYGDGFGFRFLKQIVIQNYAEIRAHPDSTPVVLTNGANEPFTVGRIWEEAGSLIKPVRSIEVRLQDFDTTIGSLIAGGLPTEEWVKLQQYLPVLRSLLNGDIKPNSRYGFNDAELREQLGEFPSGIDIKIIRQILQPNLEFLGDLDSVDINGDQQLRKSAAAHFAAKRVAKESAQQAGKQFFDLPNYWLPDFLEAWKGEGSLAYKWGILTIYRPNTKYSELAYSAQFNIYLDATIRPEHLKLKLGYNDSILVIQQSRPDYSNLRVVNVIGLGKLPKKRSSSLTERVLSLKETFRKIHKKLGIIEWKQLAIKTEDYIEYSHFVDGRGVNRFSECDVIASFGIPYQNIGVVAAHIKVMTDEAVHVGNLEGILQKYLTELIRGEIIQEIGRLRAHRRCNEELIFYFCADYDLSFLLDELPGVKLEVIDACTLCTEAGSRDQQTGHAIIKAFNQLLESQQKICQTAIAKIINTTQGWVSRFTQRWGGWVRFKKLLLLLLDSFHSDSNKNLTDLSDDEIWFAREYFPTLLDKARSLPEDPIEYIAEVTLTVTKPVMSPILRHFSPAVKTGLLLIVLSSLATEVYLHFLLVQAVTNPIVI
;
A
#
# COMPACT_ATOMS: atom_id res chain seq x y z
N MET A 1 59.29 16.05 -54.13
CA MET A 1 59.56 15.73 -52.70
C MET A 1 58.66 16.59 -51.82
N ILE A 2 58.56 16.24 -50.53
CA ILE A 2 57.88 17.00 -49.46
C ILE A 2 56.34 16.90 -49.46
N ASN A 3 55.81 16.67 -48.24
CA ASN A 3 54.43 16.77 -47.77
C ASN A 3 53.31 16.02 -48.50
N ASN A 4 53.12 14.75 -48.11
CA ASN A 4 51.79 14.13 -48.06
C ASN A 4 51.48 13.46 -46.69
N HIS A 5 52.30 13.72 -45.66
CA HIS A 5 52.19 13.06 -44.35
C HIS A 5 51.13 13.66 -43.40
N HIS A 6 50.61 14.87 -43.66
CA HIS A 6 49.62 15.51 -42.79
C HIS A 6 48.18 15.00 -42.97
N ALA A 7 47.87 14.32 -44.08
CA ALA A 7 46.51 13.85 -44.38
C ALA A 7 46.10 12.57 -43.62
N LEU A 8 47.06 11.85 -43.01
CA LEU A 8 46.83 10.58 -42.31
C LEU A 8 46.57 10.72 -40.80
N GLN A 9 46.57 11.95 -40.26
CA GLN A 9 46.51 12.21 -38.82
C GLN A 9 45.23 12.93 -38.35
N LEU A 10 44.28 13.17 -39.26
CA LEU A 10 43.02 13.90 -39.01
C LEU A 10 41.74 13.05 -39.14
N ASN A 11 41.88 11.72 -39.26
CA ASN A 11 40.77 10.76 -39.40
C ASN A 11 40.77 9.67 -38.29
N LEU A 12 41.35 9.95 -37.13
CA LEU A 12 41.45 9.01 -36.00
C LEU A 12 40.60 9.40 -34.77
N GLU A 13 39.87 10.52 -34.81
CA GLU A 13 39.20 11.09 -33.63
C GLU A 13 37.69 10.76 -33.50
N GLN A 14 37.15 9.84 -34.31
CA GLN A 14 35.74 9.42 -34.22
C GLN A 14 35.51 7.89 -34.14
N THR A 15 36.54 7.09 -33.83
CA THR A 15 36.28 5.70 -33.38
C THR A 15 35.83 5.70 -31.91
N PRO A 16 34.74 4.99 -31.55
CA PRO A 16 34.25 4.97 -30.18
C PRO A 16 35.25 4.28 -29.25
N LYS A 17 35.61 4.98 -28.16
CA LYS A 17 36.45 4.43 -27.10
C LYS A 17 35.60 3.62 -26.13
N LEU A 18 36.06 2.42 -25.81
CA LEU A 18 35.43 1.49 -24.87
C LEU A 18 36.34 1.25 -23.66
N LYS A 19 35.73 0.95 -22.51
CA LYS A 19 36.42 0.72 -21.24
C LYS A 19 36.41 -0.76 -20.89
N PHE A 20 37.58 -1.31 -20.54
CA PHE A 20 37.78 -2.74 -20.27
C PHE A 20 38.90 -2.97 -19.24
N ALA A 21 38.92 -4.14 -18.59
CA ALA A 21 40.02 -4.51 -17.71
C ALA A 21 40.92 -5.60 -18.34
N VAL A 22 42.24 -5.48 -18.20
CA VAL A 22 43.22 -6.44 -18.74
C VAL A 22 44.29 -6.81 -17.71
N ASN A 23 44.69 -8.07 -17.69
CA ASN A 23 45.82 -8.59 -16.92
C ASN A 23 46.89 -9.10 -17.90
N THR A 24 48.11 -8.56 -17.78
CA THR A 24 49.24 -8.81 -18.70
C THR A 24 50.35 -9.69 -18.11
N TYR A 25 50.16 -10.22 -16.88
CA TYR A 25 51.19 -10.98 -16.14
C TYR A 25 51.36 -12.45 -16.58
N GLY A 26 50.55 -12.92 -17.52
CA GLY A 26 50.55 -14.29 -18.05
C GLY A 26 50.04 -14.28 -19.49
N ARG A 27 50.05 -15.45 -20.14
CA ARG A 27 49.66 -15.59 -21.55
C ARG A 27 48.84 -16.85 -21.81
N ASN A 28 47.91 -16.75 -22.74
CA ASN A 28 47.02 -17.82 -23.17
C ASN A 28 46.32 -18.46 -21.94
N LYS A 29 46.54 -19.75 -21.68
CA LYS A 29 45.93 -20.46 -20.53
C LYS A 29 46.91 -20.80 -19.39
N ASP A 30 48.17 -20.36 -19.45
CA ASP A 30 49.15 -20.57 -18.36
C ASP A 30 49.11 -19.43 -17.34
N TRP A 31 48.54 -19.70 -16.16
CA TRP A 31 48.27 -18.69 -15.14
C TRP A 31 48.36 -19.20 -13.70
N ASP A 32 49.14 -18.49 -12.89
CA ASP A 32 49.00 -18.46 -11.43
C ASP A 32 47.63 -17.82 -11.08
N PHE A 33 46.70 -18.62 -10.55
CA PHE A 33 45.35 -18.16 -10.19
C PHE A 33 45.32 -16.95 -9.24
N LYS A 34 46.34 -16.80 -8.39
CA LYS A 34 46.45 -15.68 -7.43
C LYS A 34 46.84 -14.39 -8.16
N LYS A 35 47.81 -14.47 -9.09
CA LYS A 35 48.23 -13.33 -9.95
C LYS A 35 47.16 -12.97 -10.98
N LEU A 36 46.47 -13.97 -11.54
CA LEU A 36 45.35 -13.78 -12.45
C LEU A 36 44.24 -12.94 -11.79
N ALA A 37 43.85 -13.28 -10.56
CA ALA A 37 42.82 -12.54 -9.84
C ALA A 37 43.30 -11.18 -9.29
N ALA A 38 44.58 -11.01 -8.99
CA ALA A 38 45.11 -9.79 -8.39
C ALA A 38 45.37 -8.64 -9.39
N ASN A 39 45.91 -8.96 -10.58
CA ASN A 39 46.62 -7.97 -11.41
C ASN A 39 45.84 -7.46 -12.62
N PHE A 40 44.51 -7.29 -12.51
CA PHE A 40 43.73 -6.61 -13.54
C PHE A 40 43.91 -5.09 -13.46
N GLN A 41 44.14 -4.47 -14.62
CA GLN A 41 44.22 -3.02 -14.79
C GLN A 41 43.11 -2.54 -15.71
N ASP A 42 42.36 -1.54 -15.26
CA ASP A 42 41.31 -0.88 -16.05
C ASP A 42 41.97 0.02 -17.12
N LYS A 43 41.42 0.00 -18.34
CA LYS A 43 41.90 0.75 -19.51
C LYS A 43 40.74 1.30 -20.34
N GLU A 44 41.06 2.27 -21.18
CA GLU A 44 40.20 2.79 -22.23
C GLU A 44 40.95 2.71 -23.57
N GLY A 45 40.25 2.33 -24.65
CA GLY A 45 40.84 2.14 -25.97
C GLY A 45 39.79 1.73 -27.02
N THR A 46 40.23 1.29 -28.20
CA THR A 46 39.33 0.81 -29.27
C THR A 46 39.22 -0.72 -29.28
N ILE A 47 38.33 -1.28 -30.11
CA ILE A 47 38.30 -2.74 -30.38
C ILE A 47 39.64 -3.24 -30.90
N GLU A 48 40.39 -2.44 -31.67
CA GLU A 48 41.71 -2.84 -32.15
C GLU A 48 42.69 -3.01 -30.97
N ASN A 49 42.62 -2.16 -29.94
CA ASN A 49 43.46 -2.32 -28.74
C ASN A 49 43.05 -3.52 -27.87
N VAL A 50 41.78 -3.92 -27.91
CA VAL A 50 41.35 -5.20 -27.33
C VAL A 50 41.94 -6.37 -28.13
N LYS A 51 41.87 -6.31 -29.46
CA LYS A 51 42.41 -7.31 -30.40
C LYS A 51 43.93 -7.46 -30.27
N GLU A 52 44.67 -6.36 -30.07
CA GLU A 52 46.08 -6.35 -29.69
C GLU A 52 46.33 -7.14 -28.39
N HIS A 53 45.55 -6.90 -27.32
CA HIS A 53 45.71 -7.62 -26.04
C HIS A 53 45.30 -9.09 -26.13
N ILE A 54 44.26 -9.43 -26.89
CA ILE A 54 43.88 -10.82 -27.18
C ILE A 54 45.04 -11.53 -27.90
N LYS A 55 45.60 -10.92 -28.95
CA LYS A 55 46.70 -11.47 -29.75
C LYS A 55 48.05 -11.49 -29.02
N ALA A 56 48.22 -10.68 -27.97
CA ALA A 56 49.33 -10.80 -27.03
C ALA A 56 49.14 -11.95 -26.01
N GLY A 57 47.99 -12.62 -26.02
CA GLY A 57 47.64 -13.70 -25.09
C GLY A 57 47.15 -13.22 -23.72
N HIS A 58 46.94 -11.91 -23.51
CA HIS A 58 46.56 -11.34 -22.22
C HIS A 58 45.14 -11.77 -21.79
N ALA A 59 44.88 -11.83 -20.49
CA ALA A 59 43.54 -12.10 -19.97
C ALA A 59 42.72 -10.80 -19.89
N VAL A 60 41.51 -10.79 -20.43
CA VAL A 60 40.58 -9.65 -20.40
C VAL A 60 39.35 -9.94 -19.55
N CYS A 61 38.78 -8.89 -18.95
CA CYS A 61 37.46 -8.90 -18.33
C CYS A 61 36.65 -7.77 -18.99
N ALA A 62 35.38 -8.03 -19.27
CA ALA A 62 34.49 -7.04 -19.86
C ALA A 62 34.30 -5.84 -18.92
N SER A 63 34.01 -6.15 -17.65
CA SER A 63 33.78 -5.17 -16.60
C SER A 63 35.06 -4.50 -16.09
N LEU A 64 34.93 -3.24 -15.68
CA LEU A 64 35.94 -2.53 -14.88
C LEU A 64 35.95 -3.02 -13.43
N LEU A 65 37.14 -3.10 -12.84
CA LEU A 65 37.38 -3.66 -11.50
C LEU A 65 37.94 -2.65 -10.50
N GLY A 66 38.13 -1.38 -10.91
CA GLY A 66 38.72 -0.32 -10.09
C GLY A 66 40.19 -0.56 -9.75
N ASN A 67 40.91 -1.29 -10.59
CA ASN A 67 42.25 -1.84 -10.32
C ASN A 67 42.32 -2.70 -9.03
N LYS A 68 41.21 -3.32 -8.61
CA LYS A 68 41.11 -4.19 -7.42
C LYS A 68 41.12 -5.66 -7.81
N TRP A 69 41.33 -6.51 -6.79
CA TRP A 69 41.19 -7.96 -6.89
C TRP A 69 39.87 -8.38 -7.56
N ARG A 70 39.95 -9.22 -8.59
CA ARG A 70 38.79 -9.71 -9.37
C ARG A 70 37.77 -10.41 -8.47
N SER A 71 36.62 -9.76 -8.29
CA SER A 71 35.42 -10.34 -7.70
C SER A 71 34.19 -9.52 -8.11
N LYS A 72 33.01 -10.12 -8.15
CA LYS A 72 31.73 -9.43 -8.44
C LYS A 72 31.51 -8.18 -7.58
N ALA A 73 31.98 -8.18 -6.33
CA ALA A 73 31.86 -7.03 -5.42
C ALA A 73 32.78 -5.84 -5.73
N ASN A 74 33.73 -5.99 -6.67
CA ASN A 74 34.60 -4.93 -7.16
C ASN A 74 34.27 -4.50 -8.61
N VAL A 75 33.28 -5.13 -9.25
CA VAL A 75 32.82 -4.71 -10.59
C VAL A 75 32.11 -3.37 -10.49
N ILE A 76 32.62 -2.38 -11.22
CA ILE A 76 32.05 -1.02 -11.29
C ILE A 76 30.94 -0.97 -12.36
N GLY A 77 31.19 -1.58 -13.52
CA GLY A 77 30.30 -1.52 -14.68
C GLY A 77 31.02 -1.94 -15.97
N SER A 78 30.32 -1.95 -17.11
CA SER A 78 30.86 -2.35 -18.41
C SER A 78 30.31 -1.52 -19.59
N GLN A 79 31.12 -1.37 -20.64
CA GLN A 79 30.75 -0.78 -21.94
C GLN A 79 30.42 -1.84 -23.01
N TRP A 80 30.60 -3.12 -22.70
CA TRP A 80 30.65 -4.21 -23.70
C TRP A 80 30.50 -5.57 -23.03
N LEU A 81 30.10 -6.60 -23.79
CA LEU A 81 29.75 -7.93 -23.30
C LEU A 81 30.44 -9.02 -24.13
N LEU A 82 30.70 -10.16 -23.49
CA LEU A 82 31.47 -11.29 -24.04
C LEU A 82 30.73 -12.61 -23.81
N LEU A 83 30.57 -13.43 -24.86
CA LEU A 83 30.03 -14.80 -24.78
C LEU A 83 31.10 -15.82 -25.20
N ASP A 84 31.19 -16.93 -24.45
CA ASP A 84 32.04 -18.11 -24.71
C ASP A 84 31.20 -19.16 -25.48
N ILE A 85 31.55 -19.45 -26.74
CA ILE A 85 30.98 -20.54 -27.55
C ILE A 85 31.97 -21.71 -27.51
N ASP A 86 31.60 -22.77 -26.78
CA ASP A 86 32.52 -23.85 -26.41
C ASP A 86 32.14 -25.22 -27.03
N ASN A 87 30.98 -25.28 -27.69
CA ASN A 87 30.40 -26.45 -28.37
C ASN A 87 30.50 -27.74 -27.52
N SER A 88 30.14 -27.67 -26.23
CA SER A 88 30.33 -28.78 -25.29
C SER A 88 29.18 -29.02 -24.30
N ASP A 89 29.03 -30.28 -23.88
CA ASP A 89 28.24 -30.70 -22.71
C ASP A 89 29.12 -31.59 -21.82
N MET A 90 28.62 -31.94 -20.64
CA MET A 90 29.31 -32.85 -19.72
C MET A 90 28.81 -34.29 -19.92
N ALA A 91 29.74 -35.24 -19.99
CA ALA A 91 29.45 -36.66 -20.08
C ALA A 91 28.65 -37.13 -18.85
N ARG A 92 27.69 -38.04 -19.07
CA ARG A 92 26.84 -38.61 -18.02
C ARG A 92 26.75 -40.12 -18.17
N ASP A 93 26.61 -40.80 -17.04
CA ASP A 93 26.33 -42.23 -16.99
C ASP A 93 24.84 -42.54 -17.27
N ALA A 94 24.46 -43.82 -17.22
CA ALA A 94 23.10 -44.27 -17.50
C ALA A 94 22.06 -43.73 -16.51
N ASP A 95 22.47 -43.37 -15.28
CA ASP A 95 21.64 -42.75 -14.26
C ASP A 95 21.59 -41.20 -14.38
N GLY A 96 22.26 -40.64 -15.39
CA GLY A 96 22.29 -39.21 -15.69
C GLY A 96 23.29 -38.40 -14.85
N LYS A 97 24.17 -39.06 -14.10
CA LYS A 97 25.14 -38.44 -13.18
C LYS A 97 26.45 -38.12 -13.93
N LEU A 98 27.09 -37.02 -13.54
CA LEU A 98 28.25 -36.46 -14.27
C LEU A 98 29.51 -37.35 -14.11
N ILE A 99 30.08 -37.77 -15.24
CA ILE A 99 31.30 -38.58 -15.27
C ILE A 99 32.53 -37.69 -15.07
N LYS A 100 33.51 -38.20 -14.31
CA LYS A 100 34.80 -37.56 -14.06
C LYS A 100 35.97 -38.35 -14.63
N ASP A 101 37.04 -37.65 -14.96
CA ASP A 101 38.34 -38.24 -15.29
C ASP A 101 39.10 -38.72 -14.02
N ASN A 102 40.24 -39.36 -14.23
CA ASN A 102 41.11 -39.88 -13.16
C ASN A 102 41.73 -38.78 -12.27
N TYR A 103 41.56 -37.49 -12.63
CA TYR A 103 42.03 -36.32 -11.89
C TYR A 103 40.89 -35.57 -11.19
N GLY A 104 39.64 -36.03 -11.34
CA GLY A 104 38.44 -35.47 -10.72
C GLY A 104 37.74 -34.35 -11.50
N ASN A 105 38.17 -34.04 -12.72
CA ASN A 105 37.53 -33.08 -13.63
C ASN A 105 36.35 -33.73 -14.36
N TYR A 106 35.35 -32.95 -14.76
CA TYR A 106 34.24 -33.47 -15.57
C TYR A 106 34.67 -33.66 -17.04
N ILE A 107 34.32 -34.80 -17.62
CA ILE A 107 34.64 -35.10 -19.03
C ILE A 107 33.70 -34.30 -19.94
N LYS A 108 34.27 -33.45 -20.81
CA LYS A 108 33.52 -32.74 -21.86
C LYS A 108 33.34 -33.62 -23.09
N VAL A 109 32.13 -33.63 -23.64
CA VAL A 109 31.79 -34.21 -24.95
C VAL A 109 31.41 -33.10 -25.92
N TYR A 110 31.63 -33.31 -27.22
CA TYR A 110 31.17 -32.37 -28.24
C TYR A 110 29.64 -32.29 -28.22
N LYS A 111 29.13 -31.06 -28.24
CA LYS A 111 27.72 -30.77 -28.46
C LYS A 111 27.61 -29.52 -29.30
N HIS A 112 27.13 -29.70 -30.52
CA HIS A 112 26.86 -28.61 -31.45
C HIS A 112 25.96 -27.54 -30.78
N GLN A 113 26.43 -26.30 -30.84
CA GLN A 113 25.79 -25.08 -30.35
C GLN A 113 25.76 -24.02 -31.45
N LEU A 114 26.92 -23.75 -32.07
CA LEU A 114 27.10 -22.81 -33.17
C LEU A 114 28.48 -23.02 -33.82
N THR A 115 28.55 -23.17 -35.14
CA THR A 115 29.82 -23.14 -35.92
C THR A 115 30.25 -21.71 -36.24
N ILE A 116 31.39 -21.52 -36.94
CA ILE A 116 31.87 -20.18 -37.31
C ILE A 116 31.06 -19.63 -38.48
N GLU A 117 30.70 -20.52 -39.39
CA GLU A 117 29.96 -20.31 -40.62
C GLU A 117 28.50 -19.94 -40.29
N GLU A 118 27.90 -20.63 -39.32
CA GLU A 118 26.62 -20.25 -38.72
C GLU A 118 26.72 -18.91 -37.99
N ALA A 119 27.77 -18.66 -37.20
CA ALA A 119 27.92 -17.39 -36.48
C ALA A 119 28.03 -16.18 -37.45
N LEU A 120 28.77 -16.31 -38.54
CA LEU A 120 28.93 -15.28 -39.57
C LEU A 120 27.66 -15.04 -40.40
N THR A 121 26.78 -16.06 -40.53
CA THR A 121 25.51 -15.95 -41.25
C THR A 121 24.32 -15.58 -40.36
N HIS A 122 24.41 -15.79 -39.04
CA HIS A 122 23.31 -15.56 -38.09
C HIS A 122 22.87 -14.07 -38.06
N PRO A 123 21.59 -13.73 -38.32
CA PRO A 123 21.14 -12.35 -38.50
C PRO A 123 21.44 -11.41 -37.32
N PHE A 124 21.32 -11.90 -36.08
CA PHE A 124 21.60 -11.10 -34.88
C PHE A 124 23.10 -10.82 -34.71
N ILE A 125 23.96 -11.80 -34.98
CA ILE A 125 25.42 -11.67 -34.86
C ILE A 125 25.92 -10.73 -35.96
N ARG A 126 25.51 -10.95 -37.21
CA ARG A 126 25.88 -10.11 -38.35
C ARG A 126 25.46 -8.63 -38.18
N LYS A 127 24.42 -8.35 -37.41
CA LYS A 127 23.92 -6.98 -37.15
C LYS A 127 24.54 -6.30 -35.92
N TYR A 128 24.80 -7.03 -34.84
CA TYR A 128 25.15 -6.44 -33.54
C TYR A 128 26.48 -6.91 -32.92
N CYS A 129 27.13 -7.95 -33.46
CA CYS A 129 28.43 -8.41 -32.97
C CYS A 129 29.58 -7.55 -33.55
N ALA A 130 30.52 -7.19 -32.69
CA ALA A 130 31.60 -6.25 -33.00
C ALA A 130 32.99 -6.91 -33.12
N LEU A 131 33.21 -8.06 -32.50
CA LEU A 131 34.42 -8.88 -32.68
C LEU A 131 34.10 -10.36 -32.52
N ILE A 132 34.61 -11.20 -33.42
CA ILE A 132 34.62 -12.67 -33.29
C ILE A 132 36.06 -13.17 -33.32
N TYR A 133 36.46 -13.99 -32.34
CA TYR A 133 37.82 -14.53 -32.29
C TYR A 133 37.91 -15.98 -31.77
N THR A 134 38.89 -16.75 -32.28
CA THR A 134 39.12 -18.14 -31.86
C THR A 134 39.88 -18.24 -30.52
N THR A 135 39.46 -19.19 -29.68
CA THR A 135 40.11 -19.44 -28.38
C THR A 135 41.34 -20.33 -28.54
N ALA A 136 42.27 -20.28 -27.57
CA ALA A 136 43.44 -21.17 -27.48
C ALA A 136 43.10 -22.67 -27.20
N SER A 137 41.88 -23.11 -27.53
CA SER A 137 41.45 -24.51 -27.54
C SER A 137 40.38 -24.77 -28.60
N HIS A 138 40.31 -23.91 -29.62
CA HIS A 138 39.65 -24.16 -30.90
C HIS A 138 40.35 -25.32 -31.62
N GLN A 139 39.60 -26.14 -32.36
CA GLN A 139 40.10 -27.12 -33.33
C GLN A 139 39.18 -27.10 -34.57
N PRO A 140 39.65 -27.49 -35.77
CA PRO A 140 38.80 -27.55 -36.96
C PRO A 140 37.53 -28.39 -36.77
N ASP A 141 37.62 -29.54 -36.09
CA ASP A 141 36.45 -30.38 -35.80
C ASP A 141 35.68 -29.98 -34.54
N TRP A 142 36.20 -29.01 -33.76
CA TRP A 142 35.59 -28.53 -32.51
C TRP A 142 35.77 -27.01 -32.37
N HIS A 143 34.90 -26.28 -33.06
CA HIS A 143 34.93 -24.82 -33.07
C HIS A 143 34.75 -24.28 -31.64
N ARG A 144 35.72 -23.50 -31.13
CA ARG A 144 35.60 -22.77 -29.87
C ARG A 144 36.04 -21.32 -30.02
N PHE A 145 35.09 -20.39 -29.96
CA PHE A 145 35.27 -18.98 -30.28
C PHE A 145 34.45 -18.10 -29.35
N ARG A 146 34.68 -16.79 -29.42
CA ARG A 146 33.95 -15.80 -28.63
C ARG A 146 33.32 -14.74 -29.49
N LEU A 147 32.19 -14.25 -29.01
CA LEU A 147 31.44 -13.14 -29.57
C LEU A 147 31.56 -11.95 -28.61
N ILE A 148 31.77 -10.76 -29.17
CA ILE A 148 31.85 -9.50 -28.42
C ILE A 148 30.78 -8.55 -28.94
N PHE A 149 29.98 -7.99 -28.03
CA PHE A 149 28.93 -7.02 -28.32
C PHE A 149 29.24 -5.71 -27.59
N LEU A 150 29.19 -4.57 -28.28
CA LEU A 150 29.24 -3.27 -27.60
C LEU A 150 27.88 -2.94 -26.99
N LEU A 151 27.89 -2.23 -25.86
CA LEU A 151 26.73 -1.55 -25.31
C LEU A 151 26.73 -0.09 -25.80
N PRO A 152 25.56 0.51 -26.06
CA PRO A 152 25.47 1.87 -26.60
C PRO A 152 25.80 2.95 -25.56
N GLU A 153 25.69 2.63 -24.27
CA GLU A 153 26.05 3.50 -23.14
C GLU A 153 26.76 2.67 -22.04
N TYR A 154 27.43 3.35 -21.11
CA TYR A 154 28.16 2.70 -20.02
C TYR A 154 27.18 2.20 -18.95
N VAL A 155 27.18 0.90 -18.66
CA VAL A 155 26.28 0.28 -17.68
C VAL A 155 26.99 0.13 -16.34
N GLU A 156 26.56 0.92 -15.35
CA GLU A 156 27.04 0.82 -13.97
C GLU A 156 26.33 -0.28 -13.18
N GLY A 157 27.07 -0.94 -12.27
CA GLY A 157 26.56 -2.00 -11.40
C GLY A 157 26.77 -3.40 -11.97
N ALA A 158 27.37 -4.27 -11.14
CA ALA A 158 27.66 -5.65 -11.51
C ALA A 158 26.40 -6.46 -11.87
N ASP A 159 25.30 -6.22 -11.17
CA ASP A 159 24.01 -6.87 -11.37
C ASP A 159 23.35 -6.47 -12.70
N ILE A 160 23.34 -5.19 -13.06
CA ILE A 160 22.79 -4.75 -14.36
C ILE A 160 23.61 -5.36 -15.52
N VAL A 161 24.94 -5.43 -15.39
CA VAL A 161 25.80 -6.12 -16.37
C VAL A 161 25.45 -7.62 -16.49
N GLU A 162 25.20 -8.34 -15.39
CA GLU A 162 24.75 -9.75 -15.47
C GLU A 162 23.38 -9.90 -16.15
N THR A 163 22.47 -8.94 -15.96
CA THR A 163 21.17 -8.94 -16.63
C THR A 163 21.31 -8.68 -18.13
N CYS A 164 22.17 -7.74 -18.57
CA CYS A 164 22.48 -7.55 -19.99
C CYS A 164 23.09 -8.82 -20.64
N ILE A 165 23.96 -9.55 -19.92
CA ILE A 165 24.49 -10.85 -20.36
C ILE A 165 23.35 -11.89 -20.41
N HIS A 166 22.45 -11.90 -19.44
CA HIS A 166 21.34 -12.85 -19.42
C HIS A 166 20.39 -12.67 -20.63
N LEU A 167 20.08 -11.43 -21.01
CA LEU A 167 19.33 -11.14 -22.25
C LEU A 167 20.07 -11.68 -23.49
N LEU A 168 21.40 -11.48 -23.60
CA LEU A 168 22.19 -12.07 -24.69
C LEU A 168 22.14 -13.62 -24.70
N MET A 169 22.13 -14.24 -23.51
CA MET A 169 22.01 -15.69 -23.35
C MET A 169 20.61 -16.24 -23.73
N GLN A 170 19.58 -15.40 -23.88
CA GLN A 170 18.27 -15.80 -24.42
C GLN A 170 18.27 -15.84 -25.95
N HIS A 171 19.04 -14.96 -26.60
CA HIS A 171 19.13 -14.88 -28.06
C HIS A 171 20.23 -15.77 -28.68
N LEU A 172 21.21 -16.23 -27.89
CA LEU A 172 22.36 -16.99 -28.37
C LEU A 172 22.71 -18.19 -27.46
N PRO A 173 23.18 -19.31 -28.03
CA PRO A 173 23.69 -20.45 -27.26
C PRO A 173 24.97 -20.06 -26.50
N HIS A 174 25.21 -20.69 -25.35
CA HIS A 174 26.19 -20.19 -24.37
C HIS A 174 26.70 -21.29 -23.43
N ASP A 175 27.90 -21.10 -22.86
CA ASP A 175 28.28 -21.74 -21.58
C ASP A 175 27.44 -21.12 -20.45
N ARG A 176 26.80 -21.97 -19.61
CA ARG A 176 26.04 -21.55 -18.41
C ARG A 176 26.85 -20.66 -17.46
N ALA A 177 28.18 -20.82 -17.44
CA ALA A 177 29.07 -20.06 -16.57
C ALA A 177 29.47 -18.68 -17.13
N CYS A 178 28.87 -18.20 -18.24
CA CYS A 178 29.08 -16.84 -18.75
C CYS A 178 28.42 -15.73 -17.91
N ARG A 179 27.44 -16.05 -17.04
CA ARG A 179 26.63 -15.03 -16.31
C ARG A 179 27.44 -14.16 -15.31
N ASP A 180 28.61 -14.58 -14.83
CA ASP A 180 29.42 -13.80 -13.86
C ASP A 180 29.95 -12.50 -14.49
N ALA A 181 29.49 -11.33 -14.04
CA ALA A 181 29.99 -10.04 -14.54
C ALA A 181 31.49 -9.82 -14.30
N SER A 182 32.13 -10.61 -13.44
CA SER A 182 33.59 -10.63 -13.23
C SER A 182 34.32 -11.74 -14.01
N ARG A 183 33.67 -12.43 -14.95
CA ARG A 183 34.24 -13.53 -15.77
C ARG A 183 35.51 -13.09 -16.51
N VAL A 184 36.51 -13.98 -16.52
CA VAL A 184 37.76 -13.81 -17.27
C VAL A 184 37.65 -14.50 -18.62
N PHE A 185 38.15 -13.83 -19.66
CA PHE A 185 38.31 -14.39 -21.00
C PHE A 185 39.79 -14.35 -21.39
N TYR A 186 40.40 -15.51 -21.61
CA TYR A 186 41.82 -15.65 -21.93
C TYR A 186 42.11 -15.28 -23.39
N GLY A 187 43.12 -14.44 -23.64
CA GLY A 187 43.65 -14.21 -24.98
C GLY A 187 44.21 -15.46 -25.64
N ASN A 188 44.59 -15.33 -26.91
CA ASN A 188 45.21 -16.38 -27.70
C ASN A 188 46.22 -15.74 -28.67
N THR A 189 47.49 -16.11 -28.56
CA THR A 189 48.54 -15.65 -29.50
C THR A 189 48.29 -16.08 -30.94
N GLU A 190 47.55 -17.17 -31.12
CA GLU A 190 47.13 -17.73 -32.41
C GLU A 190 45.63 -17.43 -32.68
N ALA A 191 45.12 -16.30 -32.18
CA ALA A 191 43.75 -15.87 -32.42
C ALA A 191 43.54 -15.49 -33.89
N GLU A 192 42.62 -16.19 -34.55
CA GLU A 192 41.99 -15.76 -35.79
C GLU A 192 40.85 -14.80 -35.45
N PHE A 193 40.75 -13.69 -36.18
CA PHE A 193 39.72 -12.67 -35.99
C PHE A 193 38.79 -12.68 -37.20
N LEU A 194 37.64 -13.32 -37.03
CA LEU A 194 36.77 -13.78 -38.12
C LEU A 194 35.74 -12.72 -38.55
N LEU A 195 35.45 -11.79 -37.65
CA LEU A 195 34.63 -10.59 -37.89
C LEU A 195 35.17 -9.47 -37.00
N VAL A 196 35.34 -8.28 -37.58
CA VAL A 196 35.69 -7.05 -36.87
C VAL A 196 34.75 -5.96 -37.37
N ASN A 197 33.88 -5.43 -36.51
CA ASN A 197 32.93 -4.37 -36.84
C ASN A 197 32.84 -3.36 -35.68
N PRO A 198 33.68 -2.31 -35.65
CA PRO A 198 33.73 -1.36 -34.53
C PRO A 198 32.50 -0.45 -34.41
N GLU A 199 31.60 -0.46 -35.40
CA GLU A 199 30.35 0.32 -35.38
C GLU A 199 29.14 -0.50 -34.88
N ALA A 200 29.29 -1.82 -34.72
CA ALA A 200 28.23 -2.68 -34.22
C ALA A 200 28.04 -2.50 -32.70
N SER A 201 26.82 -2.12 -32.29
CA SER A 201 26.42 -1.97 -30.88
C SER A 201 24.99 -2.44 -30.67
N LEU A 202 24.66 -2.88 -29.45
CA LEU A 202 23.32 -3.31 -29.08
C LEU A 202 22.34 -2.12 -29.01
N PRO A 203 21.01 -2.36 -29.19
CA PRO A 203 20.01 -1.31 -29.05
C PRO A 203 19.94 -0.69 -27.64
N ASN A 204 19.61 0.60 -27.55
CA ASN A 204 19.39 1.30 -26.26
C ASN A 204 18.32 0.63 -25.38
N GLU A 205 17.36 -0.05 -26.00
CA GLU A 205 16.30 -0.80 -25.31
C GLU A 205 16.86 -1.92 -24.43
N TRP A 206 17.97 -2.55 -24.84
CA TRP A 206 18.64 -3.63 -24.10
C TRP A 206 19.13 -3.19 -22.72
N VAL A 207 19.66 -1.97 -22.64
CA VAL A 207 20.14 -1.38 -21.38
C VAL A 207 18.94 -0.97 -20.51
N ARG A 208 17.90 -0.38 -21.11
CA ARG A 208 16.67 0.02 -20.40
C ARG A 208 15.91 -1.17 -19.81
N GLU A 209 15.79 -2.26 -20.56
CA GLU A 209 15.19 -3.51 -20.11
C GLU A 209 16.00 -4.13 -18.96
N ALA A 210 17.32 -4.24 -19.11
CA ALA A 210 18.19 -4.74 -18.05
C ALA A 210 18.12 -3.89 -16.77
N ILE A 211 18.13 -2.56 -16.88
CA ILE A 211 17.93 -1.66 -15.75
C ILE A 211 16.58 -1.92 -15.06
N THR A 212 15.49 -2.06 -15.84
CA THR A 212 14.14 -2.29 -15.30
C THR A 212 14.06 -3.62 -14.54
N ILE A 213 14.55 -4.71 -15.14
CA ILE A 213 14.60 -6.04 -14.51
C ILE A 213 15.44 -5.99 -13.23
N THR A 214 16.62 -5.38 -13.24
CA THR A 214 17.48 -5.31 -12.05
C THR A 214 16.89 -4.40 -10.96
N GLN A 215 16.16 -3.33 -11.31
CA GLN A 215 15.41 -2.52 -10.33
C GLN A 215 14.29 -3.34 -9.66
N GLN A 216 13.61 -4.21 -10.41
CA GLN A 216 12.64 -5.15 -9.85
C GLN A 216 13.32 -6.19 -8.94
N GLU A 217 14.36 -6.90 -9.40
CA GLU A 217 15.09 -7.89 -8.58
C GLU A 217 15.64 -7.27 -7.28
N ARG A 218 16.18 -6.04 -7.33
CA ARG A 218 16.63 -5.29 -6.14
C ARG A 218 15.49 -5.02 -5.15
N SER A 219 14.30 -4.70 -5.65
CA SER A 219 13.12 -4.41 -4.84
C SER A 219 12.58 -5.69 -4.17
N GLU A 220 12.51 -6.79 -4.91
CA GLU A 220 12.13 -8.10 -4.40
C GLU A 220 13.12 -8.61 -3.33
N TYR A 221 14.42 -8.43 -3.55
CA TYR A 221 15.45 -8.81 -2.58
C TYR A 221 15.36 -8.00 -1.27
N GLN A 222 15.07 -6.70 -1.35
CA GLN A 222 14.83 -5.87 -0.14
C GLN A 222 13.57 -6.30 0.60
N LEU A 223 12.49 -6.64 -0.10
CA LEU A 223 11.27 -7.20 0.52
C LEU A 223 11.56 -8.54 1.21
N HIS A 224 12.37 -9.40 0.61
CA HIS A 224 12.75 -10.68 1.20
C HIS A 224 13.58 -10.52 2.49
N ILE A 225 14.50 -9.55 2.56
CA ILE A 225 15.20 -9.20 3.80
C ILE A 225 14.20 -8.73 4.87
N GLN A 226 13.25 -7.86 4.51
CA GLN A 226 12.23 -7.38 5.45
C GLN A 226 11.30 -8.51 5.94
N GLU A 227 10.95 -9.49 5.10
CA GLU A 227 10.24 -10.69 5.55
C GLU A 227 11.05 -11.51 6.57
N ILE A 228 12.37 -11.68 6.33
CA ILE A 228 13.27 -12.39 7.23
C ILE A 228 13.36 -11.66 8.58
N GLU A 229 13.49 -10.33 8.57
CA GLU A 229 13.51 -9.51 9.79
C GLU A 229 12.18 -9.56 10.55
N LEU A 230 11.04 -9.46 9.86
CA LEU A 230 9.71 -9.57 10.48
C LEU A 230 9.47 -10.97 11.07
N ARG A 231 9.92 -12.03 10.38
CA ARG A 231 9.91 -13.40 10.93
C ARG A 231 10.81 -13.48 12.16
N HIS A 232 12.04 -12.96 12.11
CA HIS A 232 12.93 -12.93 13.28
C HIS A 232 12.33 -12.18 14.47
N LYS A 233 11.64 -11.04 14.25
CA LYS A 233 10.97 -10.31 15.34
C LYS A 233 9.84 -11.14 15.95
N LYS A 234 8.94 -11.70 15.12
CA LYS A 234 7.84 -12.55 15.59
C LYS A 234 8.33 -13.81 16.33
N TRP A 235 9.44 -14.41 15.90
CA TRP A 235 10.04 -15.54 16.61
C TRP A 235 10.66 -15.14 17.97
N ARG A 236 11.25 -13.94 18.11
CA ARG A 236 11.68 -13.42 19.42
C ARG A 236 10.49 -13.14 20.33
N GLU A 237 9.45 -12.51 19.81
CA GLU A 237 8.20 -12.21 20.54
C GLU A 237 7.57 -13.52 21.08
N ILE A 238 7.45 -14.56 20.25
CA ILE A 238 6.98 -15.90 20.69
C ILE A 238 7.92 -16.51 21.74
N SER A 239 9.25 -16.46 21.53
CA SER A 239 10.22 -17.03 22.49
C SER A 239 10.19 -16.37 23.87
N LEU A 240 9.82 -15.09 23.93
CA LEU A 240 9.65 -14.34 25.18
C LEU A 240 8.31 -14.65 25.86
N ILE A 241 7.22 -14.74 25.08
CA ILE A 241 5.87 -15.04 25.59
C ILE A 241 5.78 -16.47 26.14
N GLU A 242 6.38 -17.44 25.45
CA GLU A 242 6.36 -18.87 25.84
C GLU A 242 7.51 -19.26 26.79
N GLY A 243 8.35 -18.30 27.22
CA GLY A 243 9.43 -18.54 28.20
C GLY A 243 10.52 -19.53 27.75
N TRP A 244 10.82 -19.62 26.46
CA TRP A 244 11.71 -20.66 25.92
C TRP A 244 13.20 -20.40 26.21
N ASP A 245 13.87 -21.36 26.85
CA ASP A 245 15.34 -21.40 26.96
C ASP A 245 15.97 -21.73 25.59
N ILE A 246 16.52 -20.69 24.95
CA ILE A 246 17.16 -20.78 23.64
C ILE A 246 18.42 -21.66 23.69
N ASP A 247 19.20 -21.63 24.77
CA ASP A 247 20.41 -22.44 24.91
C ASP A 247 20.09 -23.92 25.07
N GLN A 248 19.03 -24.26 25.81
CA GLN A 248 18.54 -25.63 25.92
C GLN A 248 18.01 -26.13 24.57
N LEU A 249 17.28 -25.29 23.83
CA LEU A 249 16.83 -25.62 22.47
C LEU A 249 18.01 -25.84 21.51
N ILE A 250 19.07 -25.02 21.56
CA ILE A 250 20.28 -25.19 20.73
C ILE A 250 21.01 -26.48 21.08
N LYS A 251 21.17 -26.82 22.37
CA LYS A 251 21.79 -28.09 22.81
C LYS A 251 21.00 -29.30 22.30
N ASN A 252 19.67 -29.26 22.44
CA ASN A 252 18.78 -30.30 21.93
C ASN A 252 18.89 -30.43 20.39
N ALA A 253 18.90 -29.30 19.66
CA ALA A 253 19.07 -29.29 18.21
C ALA A 253 20.43 -29.86 17.77
N LEU A 254 21.54 -29.46 18.42
CA LEU A 254 22.89 -29.99 18.14
C LEU A 254 23.02 -31.49 18.42
N SER A 255 22.30 -32.03 19.40
CA SER A 255 22.32 -33.47 19.69
C SER A 255 21.70 -34.34 18.58
N LEU A 256 20.90 -33.74 17.68
CA LEU A 256 20.26 -34.43 16.55
C LEU A 256 21.03 -34.27 15.23
N ILE A 257 21.78 -33.17 15.05
CA ILE A 257 22.59 -32.98 13.83
C ILE A 257 23.86 -33.84 13.92
N PRO A 258 24.10 -34.79 12.99
CA PRO A 258 25.25 -35.66 13.02
C PRO A 258 26.56 -34.87 12.83
N PRO A 259 27.62 -35.18 13.60
CA PRO A 259 28.90 -34.48 13.47
C PRO A 259 29.61 -34.79 12.15
N ARG A 260 30.61 -33.98 11.81
CA ARG A 260 31.46 -34.21 10.64
C ARG A 260 32.45 -35.35 10.93
N THR A 261 32.42 -36.40 10.11
CA THR A 261 33.42 -37.49 10.12
C THR A 261 33.97 -37.73 8.71
N LEU A 262 35.05 -38.51 8.57
CA LEU A 262 35.61 -38.82 7.25
C LEU A 262 34.57 -39.61 6.43
N GLY A 263 34.26 -39.13 5.23
CA GLY A 263 33.27 -39.72 4.32
C GLY A 263 31.81 -39.23 4.49
N SER A 264 31.45 -38.56 5.59
CA SER A 264 30.03 -38.33 5.98
C SER A 264 29.14 -37.44 5.10
N GLY A 265 29.63 -36.88 3.98
CA GLY A 265 28.87 -35.98 3.10
C GLY A 265 28.55 -34.56 3.65
N ASN A 266 28.12 -34.46 4.91
CA ASN A 266 27.58 -33.28 5.62
C ASN A 266 28.53 -32.06 5.82
N TYR A 267 29.52 -31.84 4.95
CA TYR A 267 30.52 -30.79 5.12
C TYR A 267 29.92 -29.38 5.19
N ASP A 268 29.04 -29.02 4.25
CA ASP A 268 28.48 -27.67 4.19
C ASP A 268 27.33 -27.46 5.17
N GLU A 269 26.56 -28.50 5.52
CA GLU A 269 25.61 -28.47 6.66
C GLU A 269 26.35 -28.13 7.95
N CYS A 270 27.40 -28.90 8.29
CA CYS A 270 28.21 -28.63 9.47
C CYS A 270 28.89 -27.26 9.42
N ARG A 271 29.28 -26.78 8.23
CA ARG A 271 29.85 -25.44 8.04
C ARG A 271 28.83 -24.34 8.34
N GLN A 272 27.57 -24.53 7.92
CA GLN A 272 26.49 -23.59 8.20
C GLN A 272 26.12 -23.58 9.69
N VAL A 273 26.05 -24.75 10.35
CA VAL A 273 25.85 -24.84 11.81
C VAL A 273 26.98 -24.12 12.56
N LEU A 274 28.24 -24.33 12.16
CA LEU A 274 29.37 -23.63 12.76
C LEU A 274 29.30 -22.10 12.57
N MET A 275 28.88 -21.63 11.38
CA MET A 275 28.67 -20.19 11.14
C MET A 275 27.50 -19.63 11.97
N ALA A 276 26.43 -20.39 12.16
CA ALA A 276 25.29 -20.03 13.00
C ALA A 276 25.68 -19.90 14.49
N LEU A 277 26.49 -20.84 15.00
CA LEU A 277 27.02 -20.77 16.37
C LEU A 277 27.93 -19.56 16.57
N VAL A 278 28.85 -19.28 15.63
CA VAL A 278 29.72 -18.09 15.67
C VAL A 278 28.91 -16.79 15.61
N ASN A 279 27.76 -16.78 14.91
CA ASN A 279 26.88 -15.63 14.87
C ASN A 279 26.09 -15.39 16.17
N HIS A 280 25.87 -16.44 16.97
CA HIS A 280 25.09 -16.37 18.21
C HIS A 280 25.94 -16.18 19.46
N TYR A 281 26.97 -17.02 19.64
CA TYR A 281 27.86 -17.03 20.82
C TYR A 281 29.20 -16.30 20.59
N GLY A 282 29.44 -15.79 19.38
CA GLY A 282 30.74 -15.26 18.99
C GLY A 282 31.79 -16.37 18.80
N ALA A 283 33.00 -15.97 18.40
CA ALA A 283 34.04 -16.91 17.95
C ALA A 283 34.54 -17.87 19.04
N SER A 284 34.74 -17.38 20.27
CA SER A 284 35.39 -18.13 21.35
C SER A 284 34.51 -19.26 21.92
N GLU A 285 33.26 -18.95 22.23
CA GLU A 285 32.31 -19.92 22.77
C GLU A 285 31.82 -20.90 21.69
N ALA A 286 31.61 -20.42 20.46
CA ALA A 286 31.30 -21.30 19.34
C ALA A 286 32.43 -22.30 19.04
N GLU A 287 33.71 -21.95 19.25
CA GLU A 287 34.81 -22.92 19.16
C GLU A 287 34.67 -24.03 20.21
N ILE A 288 34.35 -23.68 21.47
CA ILE A 288 34.17 -24.63 22.57
C ILE A 288 32.95 -25.54 22.35
N ILE A 289 31.83 -24.98 21.86
CA ILE A 289 30.59 -25.72 21.59
C ILE A 289 30.80 -26.65 20.37
N ALA A 290 31.41 -26.15 19.29
CA ALA A 290 31.61 -26.93 18.08
C ALA A 290 32.70 -28.00 18.19
N GLU A 291 33.76 -27.80 18.99
CA GLU A 291 34.74 -28.88 19.28
C GLU A 291 34.15 -29.98 20.17
N LYS A 292 33.12 -29.69 20.98
CA LYS A 292 32.36 -30.72 21.73
C LYS A 292 31.38 -31.49 20.85
N TRP A 293 30.74 -30.81 19.89
CA TRP A 293 29.76 -31.40 18.99
C TRP A 293 30.41 -32.14 17.81
N SER A 294 31.28 -31.47 17.04
CA SER A 294 31.86 -31.97 15.78
C SER A 294 33.38 -31.67 15.69
N PRO A 295 34.22 -32.42 16.42
CA PRO A 295 35.65 -32.12 16.62
C PRO A 295 36.50 -31.88 15.36
N SER A 296 37.59 -31.12 15.52
CA SER A 296 38.62 -30.91 14.50
C SER A 296 39.31 -32.21 14.06
N ILE A 297 39.26 -32.51 12.75
CA ILE A 297 39.88 -33.71 12.17
C ILE A 297 41.29 -33.37 11.64
N LYS A 298 42.32 -33.86 12.33
CA LYS A 298 43.73 -33.72 11.94
C LYS A 298 43.97 -34.15 10.49
N GLY A 299 44.80 -33.39 9.76
CA GLY A 299 45.14 -33.67 8.36
C GLY A 299 44.07 -33.28 7.32
N THR A 300 42.94 -32.68 7.73
CA THR A 300 41.85 -32.29 6.82
C THR A 300 41.59 -30.78 6.82
N THR A 301 40.72 -30.30 5.92
CA THR A 301 40.21 -28.91 5.96
C THR A 301 39.17 -28.67 7.05
N TRP A 302 38.78 -29.69 7.83
CA TRP A 302 37.85 -29.56 8.95
C TRP A 302 38.59 -29.33 10.27
N ASN A 303 39.07 -28.09 10.45
CA ASN A 303 39.60 -27.60 11.71
C ASN A 303 38.77 -26.39 12.16
N ILE A 304 38.12 -26.49 13.33
CA ILE A 304 37.13 -25.51 13.81
C ILE A 304 37.76 -24.11 13.93
N ARG A 305 38.86 -23.99 14.69
CA ARG A 305 39.59 -22.71 14.88
C ARG A 305 39.98 -22.04 13.56
N ALA A 306 40.50 -22.80 12.60
CA ALA A 306 40.85 -22.28 11.28
C ALA A 306 39.62 -21.92 10.43
N LYS A 307 38.51 -22.65 10.57
CA LYS A 307 37.24 -22.35 9.90
C LYS A 307 36.61 -21.07 10.44
N ILE A 308 36.53 -20.90 11.75
CA ILE A 308 36.04 -19.67 12.39
C ILE A 308 36.84 -18.45 11.90
N ARG A 309 38.18 -18.54 11.89
CA ARG A 309 39.08 -17.50 11.35
C ARG A 309 38.94 -17.26 9.84
N SER A 310 38.31 -18.16 9.08
CA SER A 310 38.09 -18.01 7.64
C SER A 310 36.79 -17.27 7.28
N PHE A 311 35.86 -17.11 8.23
CA PHE A 311 34.58 -16.46 7.99
C PHE A 311 34.75 -14.93 7.94
N ARG A 312 34.49 -14.33 6.77
CA ARG A 312 34.66 -12.87 6.53
C ARG A 312 33.36 -12.08 6.38
N ARG A 313 32.20 -12.72 6.60
CA ARG A 313 30.87 -12.09 6.58
C ARG A 313 29.93 -12.79 7.55
N GLY A 314 29.08 -12.03 8.24
CA GLY A 314 27.86 -12.55 8.86
C GLY A 314 26.77 -12.80 7.79
N GLY A 315 25.70 -13.49 8.17
CA GLY A 315 24.55 -13.76 7.28
C GLY A 315 23.85 -15.10 7.52
N ILE A 316 24.49 -16.03 8.23
CA ILE A 316 23.86 -17.26 8.73
C ILE A 316 23.53 -17.04 10.20
N THR A 317 22.26 -17.21 10.56
CA THR A 317 21.75 -17.02 11.94
C THR A 317 21.48 -18.37 12.61
N ILE A 318 21.21 -18.33 13.92
CA ILE A 318 20.82 -19.53 14.69
C ILE A 318 19.55 -20.24 14.13
N GLY A 319 18.72 -19.53 13.35
CA GLY A 319 17.60 -20.12 12.63
C GLY A 319 18.01 -21.20 11.62
N THR A 320 19.21 -21.10 11.02
CA THR A 320 19.74 -22.12 10.11
C THR A 320 20.10 -23.41 10.85
N LEU A 321 20.62 -23.32 12.09
CA LEU A 321 20.87 -24.49 12.94
C LEU A 321 19.55 -25.23 13.23
N PHE A 322 18.51 -24.51 13.64
CA PHE A 322 17.18 -25.10 13.85
C PHE A 322 16.50 -25.60 12.57
N HIS A 323 16.85 -25.07 11.39
CA HIS A 323 16.36 -25.57 10.11
C HIS A 323 16.99 -26.93 9.78
N ILE A 324 18.32 -27.05 9.89
CA ILE A 324 19.05 -28.31 9.67
C ILE A 324 18.62 -29.36 10.70
N ALA A 325 18.48 -28.97 11.98
CA ALA A 325 18.03 -29.88 13.03
C ALA A 325 16.63 -30.47 12.77
N LYS A 326 15.72 -29.74 12.11
CA LYS A 326 14.37 -30.23 11.75
C LYS A 326 14.43 -31.36 10.72
N GLU A 327 15.42 -31.38 9.84
CA GLU A 327 15.63 -32.48 8.89
C GLU A 327 16.10 -33.76 9.61
N TYR A 328 16.76 -33.60 10.76
CA TYR A 328 17.08 -34.66 11.73
C TYR A 328 16.02 -34.81 12.85
N GLY A 329 14.79 -34.33 12.64
CA GLY A 329 13.65 -34.59 13.52
C GLY A 329 13.49 -33.66 14.74
N PHE A 330 14.22 -32.55 14.83
CA PHE A 330 14.01 -31.55 15.89
C PHE A 330 12.62 -30.91 15.80
N HIS A 331 11.90 -30.87 16.92
CA HIS A 331 10.62 -30.18 17.05
C HIS A 331 10.72 -29.13 18.17
N PHE A 332 10.10 -27.96 17.95
CA PHE A 332 9.94 -26.96 19.01
C PHE A 332 8.84 -27.39 20.00
N PRO A 333 8.86 -26.91 21.26
CA PRO A 333 7.79 -27.15 22.22
C PRO A 333 6.41 -26.72 21.67
N LYS A 334 5.34 -27.39 22.13
CA LYS A 334 3.98 -26.91 21.89
C LYS A 334 3.75 -25.59 22.64
N ARG A 335 3.07 -24.65 21.99
CA ARG A 335 2.58 -23.41 22.61
C ARG A 335 1.58 -23.72 23.72
N GLN A 336 1.52 -22.88 24.75
CA GLN A 336 0.57 -23.05 25.86
C GLN A 336 -0.69 -22.18 25.77
N TYR A 337 -0.81 -21.28 24.79
CA TYR A 337 -1.99 -20.43 24.61
C TYR A 337 -2.37 -20.22 23.13
N GLU A 338 -3.57 -20.66 22.75
CA GLU A 338 -4.30 -20.22 21.56
C GLU A 338 -5.80 -20.37 21.86
N VAL A 339 -6.55 -19.27 21.89
CA VAL A 339 -8.02 -19.25 22.03
C VAL A 339 -8.59 -18.99 20.63
N SER A 340 -9.47 -19.86 20.16
CA SER A 340 -10.07 -19.77 18.82
C SER A 340 -11.37 -18.96 18.85
N GLU A 341 -11.30 -17.70 18.42
CA GLU A 341 -12.49 -16.91 18.06
C GLU A 341 -12.84 -17.14 16.58
N ASN A 342 -13.88 -17.92 16.32
CA ASN A 342 -14.45 -18.11 14.98
C ASN A 342 -15.94 -17.71 15.00
N TYR A 343 -16.34 -16.79 14.11
CA TYR A 343 -17.73 -16.35 13.93
C TYR A 343 -18.25 -16.78 12.55
N LYS A 344 -19.23 -17.69 12.52
CA LYS A 344 -19.83 -18.28 11.30
C LYS A 344 -21.11 -17.50 10.86
N GLY A 345 -20.96 -16.47 10.02
CA GLY A 345 -22.09 -15.66 9.49
C GLY A 345 -23.05 -16.41 8.55
N LEU A 346 -24.30 -15.96 8.48
CA LEU A 346 -25.37 -16.57 7.66
C LEU A 346 -25.47 -15.97 6.24
N THR A 347 -26.16 -16.68 5.34
CA THR A 347 -26.44 -16.28 3.95
C THR A 347 -27.90 -16.54 3.57
N SER A 348 -28.43 -15.74 2.63
CA SER A 348 -29.48 -16.17 1.69
C SER A 348 -29.55 -15.25 0.46
N PRO A 349 -28.92 -15.60 -0.67
CA PRO A 349 -29.02 -14.84 -1.92
C PRO A 349 -30.14 -15.38 -2.83
N GLN A 350 -30.90 -14.49 -3.48
CA GLN A 350 -31.82 -14.82 -4.57
C GLN A 350 -31.84 -13.70 -5.61
N GLU A 351 -31.87 -14.10 -6.89
CA GLU A 351 -32.15 -13.26 -8.07
C GLU A 351 -31.20 -12.06 -8.35
N CYS A 352 -30.13 -12.29 -9.14
CA CYS A 352 -30.09 -11.89 -10.56
C CYS A 352 -28.69 -12.07 -11.22
N GLU A 353 -28.45 -13.20 -11.89
CA GLU A 353 -27.44 -13.34 -12.97
C GLU A 353 -27.96 -14.27 -14.08
N LEU A 354 -28.88 -13.78 -14.91
CA LEU A 354 -29.53 -14.55 -15.98
C LEU A 354 -29.36 -13.91 -17.37
N GLY A 355 -28.10 -13.79 -17.79
CA GLY A 355 -27.73 -13.21 -19.09
C GLY A 355 -26.62 -13.99 -19.79
N GLN A 356 -25.37 -13.64 -19.50
CA GLN A 356 -24.20 -14.07 -20.28
C GLN A 356 -23.67 -15.47 -19.95
N PHE A 357 -24.00 -16.02 -18.77
CA PHE A 357 -23.60 -17.38 -18.35
C PHE A 357 -24.10 -18.50 -19.30
N ARG A 358 -25.07 -18.23 -20.18
CA ARG A 358 -25.74 -19.25 -21.01
C ARG A 358 -24.90 -19.82 -22.16
N GLU A 359 -23.97 -19.06 -22.73
CA GLU A 359 -23.20 -19.53 -23.89
C GLU A 359 -22.12 -20.53 -23.46
N ASP A 360 -21.33 -20.21 -22.42
CA ASP A 360 -20.36 -21.15 -21.84
C ASP A 360 -21.04 -22.36 -21.16
N LEU A 361 -22.19 -22.17 -20.51
CA LEU A 361 -23.00 -23.28 -20.02
C LEU A 361 -23.42 -24.24 -21.13
N THR A 362 -23.66 -23.76 -22.35
CA THR A 362 -24.08 -24.62 -23.46
C THR A 362 -22.96 -25.58 -23.86
N SER A 363 -21.69 -25.16 -23.77
CA SER A 363 -20.54 -26.04 -23.98
C SER A 363 -20.49 -27.17 -22.94
N PHE A 364 -20.53 -26.83 -21.65
CA PHE A 364 -20.43 -27.81 -20.55
C PHE A 364 -21.67 -28.71 -20.45
N GLN A 365 -22.87 -28.17 -20.69
CA GLN A 365 -24.11 -28.95 -20.72
C GLN A 365 -24.19 -29.89 -21.92
N ASN A 366 -23.58 -29.56 -23.08
CA ASN A 366 -23.55 -30.48 -24.22
C ASN A 366 -22.61 -31.66 -23.98
N LEU A 367 -21.46 -31.44 -23.31
CA LEU A 367 -20.59 -32.52 -22.82
C LEU A 367 -21.35 -33.45 -21.85
N LEU A 368 -22.03 -32.90 -20.85
CA LEU A 368 -22.85 -33.69 -19.91
C LEU A 368 -24.03 -34.41 -20.60
N LYS A 369 -24.71 -33.77 -21.57
CA LYS A 369 -25.79 -34.41 -22.33
C LYS A 369 -25.29 -35.59 -23.15
N GLN A 370 -24.15 -35.45 -23.84
CA GLN A 370 -23.58 -36.55 -24.63
C GLN A 370 -23.19 -37.76 -23.76
N ALA A 371 -22.77 -37.54 -22.51
CA ALA A 371 -22.49 -38.60 -21.55
C ALA A 371 -23.75 -39.31 -20.97
N LEU A 372 -24.94 -38.71 -21.05
CA LEU A 372 -26.14 -39.15 -20.32
C LEU A 372 -27.30 -39.68 -21.19
N ILE A 373 -27.18 -39.61 -22.52
CA ILE A 373 -28.25 -39.99 -23.48
C ILE A 373 -28.88 -41.39 -23.30
N PRO A 374 -28.18 -42.49 -22.92
CA PRO A 374 -28.78 -43.82 -23.03
C PRO A 374 -29.84 -44.20 -21.98
N PHE A 375 -29.96 -43.50 -20.84
CA PHE A 375 -30.58 -44.08 -19.64
C PHE A 375 -31.80 -43.37 -19.02
N VAL A 376 -32.27 -42.22 -19.52
CA VAL A 376 -33.44 -41.52 -18.95
C VAL A 376 -34.78 -42.09 -19.47
N LYS A 377 -35.07 -43.36 -19.15
CA LYS A 377 -36.39 -44.00 -19.32
C LYS A 377 -36.72 -44.97 -18.18
N GLY A 378 -37.06 -44.44 -17.01
CA GLY A 378 -37.55 -45.22 -15.88
C GLY A 378 -38.20 -44.38 -14.77
N ALA A 379 -39.08 -45.01 -13.99
CA ALA A 379 -39.60 -44.56 -12.69
C ALA A 379 -40.11 -43.09 -12.57
N LYS A 380 -41.41 -42.90 -12.83
CA LYS A 380 -42.20 -41.85 -12.15
C LYS A 380 -42.80 -42.41 -10.86
N GLY A 381 -42.86 -41.58 -9.81
CA GLY A 381 -43.88 -41.64 -8.76
C GLY A 381 -43.46 -42.24 -7.42
N PHE A 382 -43.50 -41.40 -6.37
CA PHE A 382 -44.26 -41.58 -5.12
C PHE A 382 -44.16 -40.28 -4.30
N SER A 383 -45.16 -39.95 -3.46
CA SER A 383 -45.27 -38.63 -2.81
C SER A 383 -45.90 -38.73 -1.42
N THR A 384 -45.23 -38.20 -0.37
CA THR A 384 -45.73 -37.91 1.01
C THR A 384 -44.54 -37.40 1.86
N PRO A 385 -44.75 -36.77 3.05
CA PRO A 385 -45.78 -35.79 3.43
C PRO A 385 -45.15 -34.52 4.07
N ILE A 386 -45.96 -33.50 4.35
CA ILE A 386 -45.52 -32.29 5.09
C ILE A 386 -45.69 -32.49 6.61
N LEU A 387 -44.70 -32.06 7.40
CA LEU A 387 -44.84 -31.87 8.85
C LEU A 387 -44.27 -30.51 9.28
N ARG A 388 -44.88 -29.89 10.29
CA ARG A 388 -44.62 -28.50 10.70
C ARG A 388 -43.66 -28.40 11.88
N GLY A 389 -42.77 -27.42 11.80
CA GLY A 389 -42.50 -26.44 12.86
C GLY A 389 -42.04 -26.93 14.24
N ALA A 390 -40.76 -26.68 14.53
CA ALA A 390 -40.27 -26.46 15.89
C ALA A 390 -39.45 -25.15 15.89
N GLN A 391 -39.94 -24.12 16.59
CA GLN A 391 -39.16 -22.91 16.85
C GLN A 391 -38.19 -23.20 18.01
N PHE A 392 -36.92 -22.86 17.84
CA PHE A 392 -35.98 -22.76 18.95
C PHE A 392 -35.31 -21.40 18.93
N VAL A 393 -35.65 -20.58 19.93
CA VAL A 393 -34.93 -19.35 20.25
C VAL A 393 -33.57 -19.75 20.82
N ARG A 394 -32.52 -19.02 20.42
CA ARG A 394 -31.26 -18.95 21.17
C ARG A 394 -31.06 -17.51 21.60
N GLU A 395 -30.64 -17.33 22.85
CA GLU A 395 -30.29 -16.01 23.37
C GLU A 395 -28.90 -15.64 22.84
N GLU A 396 -28.86 -14.64 21.96
CA GLU A 396 -27.61 -14.05 21.52
C GLU A 396 -27.00 -13.20 22.64
N PRO A 397 -25.66 -13.16 22.79
CA PRO A 397 -25.01 -12.18 23.64
C PRO A 397 -25.16 -10.81 22.96
N LYS A 398 -26.28 -10.14 23.23
CA LYS A 398 -26.54 -8.78 22.74
C LYS A 398 -25.37 -7.86 23.13
N LEU A 399 -24.59 -7.45 22.14
CA LEU A 399 -23.91 -6.16 22.19
C LEU A 399 -24.99 -5.08 22.10
N GLU A 400 -25.63 -4.76 23.24
CA GLU A 400 -26.55 -3.64 23.34
C GLU A 400 -25.79 -2.33 23.20
N ILE A 401 -25.46 -1.98 21.96
CA ILE A 401 -25.35 -0.59 21.53
C ILE A 401 -26.78 -0.03 21.56
N ASN A 402 -27.29 0.19 22.77
CA ASN A 402 -28.48 0.99 23.05
C ASN A 402 -28.15 2.44 22.68
N SER A 403 -28.04 2.70 21.38
CA SER A 403 -28.26 4.03 20.82
C SER A 403 -29.67 4.41 21.26
N PRO A 404 -29.86 5.42 22.12
CA PRO A 404 -31.18 5.73 22.65
C PRO A 404 -32.11 6.02 21.48
N ILE A 405 -33.31 5.44 21.50
CA ILE A 405 -34.29 5.55 20.40
C ILE A 405 -34.57 7.04 20.16
N ARG A 406 -33.97 7.58 19.09
CA ARG A 406 -34.02 9.00 18.77
C ARG A 406 -35.47 9.38 18.47
N LYS A 407 -36.05 10.19 19.34
CA LYS A 407 -37.42 10.70 19.16
C LYS A 407 -37.41 11.82 18.13
N PHE A 408 -37.60 11.45 16.87
CA PHE A 408 -37.77 12.41 15.78
C PHE A 408 -39.10 13.14 15.91
N ILE A 409 -39.07 14.47 15.83
CA ILE A 409 -40.24 15.32 15.65
C ILE A 409 -40.43 15.49 14.15
N VAL A 410 -41.54 14.99 13.61
CA VAL A 410 -41.91 15.25 12.20
C VAL A 410 -42.23 16.73 12.06
N TYR A 411 -41.49 17.41 11.18
CA TYR A 411 -41.61 18.84 10.92
C TYR A 411 -43.01 19.20 10.40
N LYS A 412 -43.52 20.33 10.89
CA LYS A 412 -44.70 21.03 10.37
C LYS A 412 -44.47 22.53 10.64
N PRO A 413 -44.70 23.44 9.68
CA PRO A 413 -44.45 24.86 9.88
C PRO A 413 -45.02 25.42 11.19
N GLY A 414 -44.14 25.97 12.03
CA GLY A 414 -44.41 26.49 13.37
C GLY A 414 -44.08 25.54 14.53
N ASN A 415 -43.81 24.24 14.27
CA ASN A 415 -43.63 23.21 15.29
C ASN A 415 -42.18 22.99 15.80
N ILE A 416 -41.18 23.71 15.29
CA ILE A 416 -39.85 23.68 15.90
C ILE A 416 -39.92 24.45 17.23
N PRO A 417 -39.49 23.88 18.37
CA PRO A 417 -39.53 24.56 19.65
C PRO A 417 -38.47 25.65 19.75
N TYR A 418 -38.63 26.59 20.68
CA TYR A 418 -37.64 27.62 20.95
C TYR A 418 -36.42 27.05 21.70
N LYS A 419 -35.22 27.58 21.43
CA LYS A 419 -33.96 27.10 22.04
C LYS A 419 -33.95 27.15 23.58
N ASN A 420 -34.76 28.01 24.19
CA ASN A 420 -34.91 28.14 25.64
C ASN A 420 -35.92 27.16 26.27
N GLU A 421 -36.69 26.41 25.47
CA GLU A 421 -37.64 25.40 25.95
C GLU A 421 -36.98 24.03 26.17
N PHE A 422 -35.76 23.80 25.64
CA PHE A 422 -35.08 22.50 25.62
C PHE A 422 -33.60 22.59 25.97
N ILE A 423 -33.13 21.62 26.78
CA ILE A 423 -31.74 21.49 27.24
C ILE A 423 -30.98 20.43 26.43
N ASP A 424 -31.66 19.38 25.97
CA ASP A 424 -31.08 18.27 25.19
C ASP A 424 -31.09 18.53 23.68
N ASP A 425 -30.36 17.69 22.92
CA ASP A 425 -30.36 17.71 21.45
C ASP A 425 -31.72 17.27 20.87
N ILE A 426 -32.22 18.02 19.89
CA ILE A 426 -33.51 17.77 19.25
C ILE A 426 -33.30 17.24 17.84
N TYR A 427 -34.06 16.22 17.45
CA TYR A 427 -34.05 15.65 16.11
C TYR A 427 -35.35 15.97 15.37
N ILE A 428 -35.25 16.70 14.26
CA ILE A 428 -36.35 17.06 13.36
C ILE A 428 -36.24 16.25 12.08
N GLU A 429 -37.34 15.63 11.64
CA GLU A 429 -37.45 14.97 10.34
C GLU A 429 -38.38 15.76 9.42
N CYS A 430 -37.92 16.12 8.22
CA CYS A 430 -38.67 16.93 7.24
C CYS A 430 -38.74 16.29 5.86
N GLN A 431 -39.71 16.70 5.04
CA GLN A 431 -39.75 16.32 3.63
C GLN A 431 -38.82 17.19 2.78
N ALA A 432 -38.40 16.68 1.62
CA ALA A 432 -37.43 17.35 0.75
C ALA A 432 -37.84 18.77 0.28
N GLY A 433 -39.15 19.05 0.22
CA GLY A 433 -39.69 20.38 -0.09
C GLY A 433 -39.74 21.34 1.11
N GLU A 434 -39.70 20.82 2.34
CA GLU A 434 -39.81 21.58 3.59
C GLU A 434 -38.45 22.00 4.16
N HIS A 435 -37.38 21.35 3.70
CA HIS A 435 -36.00 21.47 4.15
C HIS A 435 -35.52 22.92 4.42
N ILE A 436 -35.80 23.85 3.51
CA ILE A 436 -35.40 25.26 3.65
C ILE A 436 -36.25 25.97 4.71
N ALA A 437 -37.55 25.66 4.80
CA ALA A 437 -38.43 26.23 5.81
C ALA A 437 -38.01 25.80 7.22
N ALA A 438 -37.61 24.53 7.40
CA ALA A 438 -37.11 24.03 8.69
C ALA A 438 -35.84 24.77 9.16
N TRP A 439 -34.89 25.08 8.27
CA TRP A 439 -33.71 25.89 8.61
C TRP A 439 -34.07 27.34 8.98
N VAL A 440 -34.93 28.01 8.21
CA VAL A 440 -35.37 29.38 8.48
C VAL A 440 -36.16 29.47 9.80
N GLU A 441 -37.06 28.52 10.03
CA GLU A 441 -37.82 28.44 11.27
C GLU A 441 -36.90 28.21 12.47
N ALA A 442 -35.98 27.24 12.41
CA ALA A 442 -35.02 26.97 13.48
C ALA A 442 -34.25 28.23 13.93
N ILE A 443 -33.75 29.02 12.98
CA ILE A 443 -33.01 30.26 13.27
C ILE A 443 -33.94 31.31 13.91
N SER A 444 -35.18 31.47 13.42
CA SER A 444 -36.17 32.36 14.05
C SER A 444 -36.64 31.90 15.45
N LYS A 445 -36.49 30.61 15.76
CA LYS A 445 -36.72 29.99 17.08
C LYS A 445 -35.49 30.09 18.01
N GLY A 446 -34.40 30.71 17.57
CA GLY A 446 -33.19 30.98 18.36
C GLY A 446 -32.14 29.86 18.34
N TRP A 447 -32.21 28.91 17.41
CA TRP A 447 -31.18 27.87 17.28
C TRP A 447 -29.95 28.39 16.54
N THR A 448 -28.83 28.51 17.24
CA THR A 448 -27.56 29.04 16.72
C THR A 448 -26.65 27.96 16.12
N GLN A 449 -26.84 26.69 16.50
CA GLN A 449 -26.07 25.55 16.01
C GLN A 449 -27.03 24.48 15.44
N ILE A 450 -26.99 24.28 14.13
CA ILE A 450 -27.91 23.41 13.39
C ILE A 450 -27.10 22.40 12.56
N LEU A 451 -27.25 21.11 12.82
CA LEU A 451 -26.63 20.02 12.05
C LEU A 451 -27.63 19.44 11.05
N ASP A 452 -27.35 19.58 9.76
CA ASP A 452 -28.10 18.91 8.69
C ASP A 452 -27.51 17.54 8.38
N ASN A 453 -28.10 16.51 9.00
CA ASN A 453 -27.70 15.11 8.86
C ASN A 453 -28.41 14.40 7.68
N SER A 454 -28.96 15.16 6.71
CA SER A 454 -29.63 14.57 5.54
C SER A 454 -28.64 13.79 4.67
N HIS A 455 -29.00 12.56 4.29
CA HIS A 455 -28.13 11.58 3.61
C HIS A 455 -27.48 12.12 2.31
N PRO A 456 -26.25 11.70 1.92
CA PRO A 456 -25.55 12.25 0.76
C PRO A 456 -26.37 12.16 -0.53
N GLY A 457 -26.54 13.30 -1.21
CA GLY A 457 -27.33 13.40 -2.43
C GLY A 457 -28.82 13.72 -2.23
N GLN A 458 -29.32 13.90 -1.00
CA GLN A 458 -30.64 14.52 -0.72
C GLN A 458 -30.69 16.05 -0.99
N GLY A 459 -29.69 16.59 -1.71
CA GLY A 459 -29.74 17.96 -2.23
C GLY A 459 -29.46 19.07 -1.22
N LYS A 460 -28.98 18.77 -0.01
CA LYS A 460 -28.73 19.79 1.03
C LYS A 460 -27.83 20.94 0.58
N SER A 461 -26.66 20.69 -0.02
CA SER A 461 -25.77 21.74 -0.53
C SER A 461 -26.41 22.56 -1.68
N HIS A 462 -27.27 21.93 -2.49
CA HIS A 462 -28.06 22.59 -3.53
C HIS A 462 -29.18 23.47 -2.95
N ASN A 463 -29.80 23.07 -1.85
CA ASN A 463 -30.79 23.88 -1.13
C ASN A 463 -30.11 25.02 -0.34
N ALA A 464 -28.93 24.77 0.25
CA ALA A 464 -28.10 25.79 0.90
C ALA A 464 -27.68 26.89 -0.08
N GLY A 465 -27.32 26.51 -1.31
CA GLY A 465 -27.05 27.47 -2.39
C GLY A 465 -28.26 28.28 -2.87
N LYS A 466 -29.47 28.08 -2.33
CA LYS A 466 -30.66 28.94 -2.56
C LYS A 466 -30.93 29.91 -1.40
N LEU A 467 -30.21 29.78 -0.29
CA LEU A 467 -30.37 30.67 0.86
C LEU A 467 -29.73 32.04 0.56
N THR A 468 -30.31 33.09 1.12
CA THR A 468 -29.77 34.46 1.07
C THR A 468 -29.72 35.06 2.46
N ALA A 469 -28.82 36.03 2.69
CA ALA A 469 -28.66 36.68 4.00
C ALA A 469 -29.96 37.37 4.46
N ALA A 470 -30.72 37.92 3.50
CA ALA A 470 -32.03 38.52 3.71
C ALA A 470 -33.09 37.56 4.28
N MET A 471 -32.98 36.23 4.09
CA MET A 471 -33.90 35.26 4.70
C MET A 471 -33.77 35.17 6.23
N PHE A 472 -32.62 35.59 6.76
CA PHE A 472 -32.28 35.48 8.20
C PHE A 472 -32.10 36.85 8.86
N GLY A 473 -32.19 37.95 8.10
CA GLY A 473 -31.91 39.30 8.59
C GLY A 473 -30.43 39.58 8.85
N THR A 474 -29.51 38.83 8.23
CA THR A 474 -28.05 39.08 8.35
C THR A 474 -27.53 39.94 7.20
N ASP A 475 -26.41 40.65 7.42
CA ASP A 475 -25.72 41.41 6.39
C ASP A 475 -24.94 40.50 5.42
N LYS A 476 -24.43 39.37 5.94
CA LYS A 476 -23.62 38.39 5.21
C LYS A 476 -24.11 36.97 5.46
N LEU A 477 -24.03 36.13 4.44
CA LEU A 477 -24.23 34.68 4.51
C LEU A 477 -23.04 33.99 3.85
N ILE A 478 -22.24 33.25 4.64
CA ILE A 478 -20.96 32.72 4.16
C ILE A 478 -21.00 31.19 4.06
N TYR A 479 -20.90 30.68 2.84
CA TYR A 479 -20.76 29.26 2.53
C TYR A 479 -19.28 28.83 2.63
N GLN A 480 -18.97 28.03 3.65
CA GLN A 480 -17.64 27.53 3.97
C GLN A 480 -17.41 26.18 3.29
N ASP A 481 -16.40 26.10 2.42
CA ASP A 481 -16.07 24.90 1.63
C ASP A 481 -14.56 24.84 1.33
N ALA A 482 -13.99 23.64 1.43
CA ALA A 482 -12.63 23.35 1.00
C ALA A 482 -12.41 23.63 -0.51
N ASN A 483 -13.45 23.44 -1.32
CA ASN A 483 -13.47 23.59 -2.77
C ASN A 483 -14.15 24.88 -3.26
N HIS A 484 -14.34 25.91 -2.41
CA HIS A 484 -15.11 27.14 -2.69
C HIS A 484 -14.94 27.77 -4.11
N ARG A 485 -13.73 27.73 -4.70
CA ARG A 485 -13.44 28.21 -6.07
C ARG A 485 -14.06 27.37 -7.19
N ASN A 486 -14.28 26.07 -6.95
CA ASN A 486 -14.79 25.07 -7.89
C ASN A 486 -16.06 24.41 -7.32
N PRO A 487 -17.17 25.16 -7.17
CA PRO A 487 -18.37 24.70 -6.47
C PRO A 487 -19.01 23.47 -7.13
N SER A 488 -19.56 22.57 -6.30
CA SER A 488 -20.12 21.28 -6.73
C SER A 488 -21.61 21.30 -7.09
N THR A 489 -22.33 22.41 -6.85
CA THR A 489 -23.75 22.56 -7.20
C THR A 489 -24.05 23.93 -7.82
N LEU A 490 -24.97 23.94 -8.79
CA LEU A 490 -25.30 25.12 -9.60
C LEU A 490 -25.81 26.33 -8.79
N PRO A 491 -26.65 26.19 -7.74
CA PRO A 491 -27.10 27.35 -6.96
C PRO A 491 -25.95 28.03 -6.19
N ILE A 492 -24.99 27.27 -5.64
CA ILE A 492 -23.80 27.85 -4.99
C ILE A 492 -22.95 28.61 -6.02
N GLU A 493 -22.82 28.06 -7.23
CA GLU A 493 -22.02 28.66 -8.28
C GLU A 493 -22.58 30.01 -8.78
N ILE A 494 -23.91 30.10 -8.92
CA ILE A 494 -24.62 31.29 -9.39
C ILE A 494 -24.83 32.32 -8.28
N ASN A 495 -25.24 31.90 -7.08
CA ASN A 495 -25.76 32.83 -6.06
C ASN A 495 -24.71 33.32 -5.07
N PHE A 496 -23.59 32.61 -4.86
CA PHE A 496 -22.56 32.97 -3.88
C PHE A 496 -21.26 33.40 -4.57
N VAL A 497 -20.70 34.57 -4.21
CA VAL A 497 -19.46 35.09 -4.82
C VAL A 497 -18.21 34.54 -4.14
N ASP A 498 -17.21 34.12 -4.93
CA ASP A 498 -15.95 33.57 -4.40
C ASP A 498 -15.13 34.63 -3.65
N LEU A 499 -14.77 34.34 -2.40
CA LEU A 499 -13.84 35.15 -1.62
C LEU A 499 -12.40 34.82 -2.07
N PRO A 500 -11.69 35.75 -2.75
CA PRO A 500 -10.40 35.44 -3.34
C PRO A 500 -9.35 35.12 -2.27
N VAL A 501 -8.56 34.09 -2.53
CA VAL A 501 -7.42 33.64 -1.71
C VAL A 501 -6.11 34.06 -2.39
N ARG A 502 -5.02 34.27 -1.65
CA ARG A 502 -3.71 34.61 -2.23
C ARG A 502 -3.18 33.46 -3.11
N HIS A 503 -2.96 33.69 -4.40
CA HIS A 503 -2.35 32.74 -5.32
C HIS A 503 -1.27 33.39 -6.21
N ASN A 504 -0.26 32.61 -6.59
CA ASN A 504 0.77 33.01 -7.54
C ASN A 504 0.50 32.41 -8.94
N GLY A 505 -0.67 32.72 -9.47
CA GLY A 505 -1.27 32.04 -10.63
C GLY A 505 -1.90 30.71 -10.24
N LEU A 506 -2.79 30.21 -11.10
CA LEU A 506 -3.48 28.92 -10.96
C LEU A 506 -3.34 28.13 -12.26
N LYS A 507 -3.48 26.81 -12.18
CA LYS A 507 -3.53 25.90 -13.33
C LYS A 507 -4.98 25.63 -13.70
N ILE A 508 -5.28 25.57 -14.99
CA ILE A 508 -6.58 25.16 -15.52
C ILE A 508 -6.58 23.64 -15.71
N ASP A 509 -7.49 22.94 -15.03
CA ASP A 509 -7.71 21.50 -15.21
C ASP A 509 -8.86 21.27 -16.18
N THR A 510 -8.52 21.04 -17.45
CA THR A 510 -9.49 20.79 -18.54
C THR A 510 -10.25 19.48 -18.43
N ASN A 511 -9.91 18.61 -17.45
CA ASN A 511 -10.58 17.33 -17.22
C ASN A 511 -11.75 17.43 -16.23
N ARG A 512 -12.04 18.64 -15.72
CA ARG A 512 -13.12 18.90 -14.77
C ARG A 512 -13.77 20.24 -15.02
N THR A 513 -15.09 20.24 -15.13
CA THR A 513 -15.91 21.45 -15.22
C THR A 513 -16.81 21.59 -13.99
N THR A 514 -17.12 22.84 -13.63
CA THR A 514 -18.18 23.19 -12.67
C THR A 514 -19.57 23.00 -13.30
N PRO A 515 -20.67 23.06 -12.52
CA PRO A 515 -22.03 23.02 -13.05
C PRO A 515 -22.38 24.04 -14.15
N THR A 516 -21.73 25.21 -14.23
CA THR A 516 -21.88 26.15 -15.37
C THR A 516 -21.04 25.78 -16.61
N GLY A 517 -20.14 24.81 -16.50
CA GLY A 517 -19.21 24.40 -17.56
C GLY A 517 -17.82 25.03 -17.49
N ALA A 518 -17.50 25.83 -16.47
CA ALA A 518 -16.18 26.44 -16.33
C ALA A 518 -15.13 25.41 -15.87
N ASN A 519 -13.93 25.41 -16.48
CA ASN A 519 -12.84 24.51 -16.11
C ASN A 519 -12.35 24.76 -14.67
N PHE A 520 -11.98 23.69 -13.97
CA PHE A 520 -11.49 23.78 -12.58
C PHE A 520 -10.17 24.56 -12.47
N LEU A 521 -10.10 25.47 -11.50
CA LEU A 521 -8.89 26.21 -11.15
C LEU A 521 -8.20 25.57 -9.94
N VAL A 522 -6.98 25.06 -10.15
CA VAL A 522 -6.18 24.36 -9.12
C VAL A 522 -4.82 25.05 -8.90
N GLN A 523 -4.14 24.72 -7.80
CA GLN A 523 -2.75 25.15 -7.62
C GLN A 523 -1.85 24.35 -8.59
N PRO A 524 -0.88 24.99 -9.29
CA PRO A 524 0.07 24.27 -10.13
C PRO A 524 0.96 23.34 -9.30
N LYS A 525 1.32 22.18 -9.86
CA LYS A 525 2.27 21.24 -9.24
C LYS A 525 3.71 21.73 -9.40
N VAL A 526 4.64 21.11 -8.68
CA VAL A 526 6.09 21.38 -8.82
C VAL A 526 6.53 21.11 -10.27
N GLY A 527 7.00 22.15 -10.96
CA GLY A 527 7.40 22.10 -12.37
C GLY A 527 6.34 22.52 -13.38
N GLU A 528 5.08 22.72 -12.96
CA GLU A 528 4.02 23.24 -13.84
C GLU A 528 4.02 24.78 -13.87
N THR A 529 3.80 25.35 -15.06
CA THR A 529 3.48 26.78 -15.21
C THR A 529 2.00 27.05 -14.94
N PRO A 530 1.63 28.14 -14.24
CA PRO A 530 0.24 28.57 -14.14
C PRO A 530 -0.28 29.09 -15.48
N ASP A 531 -1.60 29.02 -15.67
CA ASP A 531 -2.31 29.50 -16.86
C ASP A 531 -3.05 30.84 -16.61
N THR A 532 -3.09 31.30 -15.36
CA THR A 532 -3.75 32.55 -14.95
C THR A 532 -2.79 33.48 -14.20
N ASP A 533 -3.07 34.78 -14.24
CA ASP A 533 -2.33 35.82 -13.52
C ASP A 533 -2.23 35.57 -12.00
N SER A 534 -1.17 36.12 -11.40
CA SER A 534 -0.96 36.14 -9.96
C SER A 534 -1.75 37.26 -9.29
N ASN A 535 -2.57 36.98 -8.27
CA ASN A 535 -3.15 38.05 -7.44
C ASN A 535 -2.21 38.48 -6.30
N CYS A 536 -1.17 37.69 -6.02
CA CYS A 536 -0.13 37.99 -5.03
C CYS A 536 1.16 37.18 -5.28
N ARG A 537 2.17 37.83 -5.89
CA ARG A 537 3.52 37.25 -6.11
C ARG A 537 4.28 36.89 -4.82
N ARG A 538 3.78 37.31 -3.64
CA ARG A 538 4.33 36.97 -2.31
C ARG A 538 3.60 35.81 -1.60
N THR A 539 2.68 35.11 -2.28
CA THR A 539 1.93 33.95 -1.72
C THR A 539 2.82 32.93 -1.00
N SER A 540 4.00 32.62 -1.54
CA SER A 540 4.95 31.66 -0.93
C SER A 540 5.45 32.08 0.46
N LEU A 541 5.62 33.39 0.71
CA LEU A 541 6.02 33.91 2.03
C LEU A 541 4.88 33.78 3.04
N PHE A 542 3.61 33.97 2.63
CA PHE A 542 2.44 33.71 3.49
C PHE A 542 2.22 32.20 3.75
N GLY A 543 2.60 31.33 2.81
CA GLY A 543 2.67 29.89 3.04
C GLY A 543 3.66 29.58 4.16
N ALA A 544 4.94 29.87 3.91
CA ALA A 544 6.02 29.61 4.85
C ALA A 544 5.79 30.27 6.23
N PHE A 545 5.20 31.46 6.30
CA PHE A 545 4.87 32.10 7.57
C PHE A 545 3.97 31.25 8.48
N ARG A 546 2.99 30.54 7.89
CA ARG A 546 2.14 29.61 8.64
C ARG A 546 2.89 28.33 8.97
N ASP A 547 3.70 27.82 8.04
CA ASP A 547 4.51 26.62 8.24
C ASP A 547 5.55 26.79 9.37
N LYS A 548 6.10 28.01 9.55
CA LYS A 548 6.99 28.37 10.66
C LYS A 548 6.27 28.56 12.02
N ASN A 549 4.95 28.43 12.09
CA ASN A 549 4.14 28.52 13.33
C ASN A 549 4.24 29.83 14.13
N PHE A 550 4.38 31.00 13.48
CA PHE A 550 4.41 32.31 14.17
C PHE A 550 3.01 32.77 14.64
N ALA A 551 2.28 31.93 15.37
CA ALA A 551 0.85 32.07 15.67
C ALA A 551 0.46 33.30 16.52
N SER A 552 1.41 33.95 17.20
CA SER A 552 1.20 35.20 17.94
C SER A 552 1.24 36.46 17.08
N LEU A 553 1.47 36.33 15.77
CA LEU A 553 1.61 37.41 14.81
C LEU A 553 0.60 37.23 13.67
N ASP A 554 -0.62 37.76 13.81
CA ASP A 554 -1.61 37.66 12.73
C ASP A 554 -1.24 38.59 11.56
N PHE A 555 -0.59 37.99 10.57
CA PHE A 555 -0.19 38.64 9.32
C PHE A 555 -0.97 38.13 8.10
N GLU A 556 -1.99 37.27 8.25
CA GLU A 556 -2.94 37.02 7.16
C GLU A 556 -3.81 38.27 6.94
N GLU A 557 -4.17 38.94 8.04
CA GLU A 557 -4.87 40.22 8.05
C GLU A 557 -3.93 41.36 7.60
N SER A 558 -4.27 41.96 6.45
CA SER A 558 -3.27 42.61 5.58
C SER A 558 -2.74 43.98 6.02
N ALA A 559 -3.23 44.55 7.13
CA ALA A 559 -2.90 45.91 7.55
C ALA A 559 -1.52 46.03 8.22
N ILE A 560 -1.11 45.02 8.99
CA ILE A 560 0.11 45.05 9.83
C ILE A 560 1.24 44.19 9.22
N SER A 561 0.89 43.27 8.31
CA SER A 561 1.80 42.28 7.70
C SER A 561 3.08 42.89 7.08
N PRO A 562 4.29 42.58 7.60
CA PRO A 562 5.57 43.05 7.03
C PRO A 562 5.77 42.59 5.57
N ILE A 563 5.28 41.39 5.23
CA ILE A 563 5.28 40.85 3.86
C ILE A 563 4.50 41.76 2.89
N CYS A 564 3.45 42.43 3.37
CA CYS A 564 2.74 43.48 2.63
C CYS A 564 3.47 44.83 2.68
N LYS A 565 4.00 45.28 3.83
CA LYS A 565 4.73 46.55 3.99
C LYS A 565 5.83 46.71 2.93
N GLY A 566 6.72 45.73 2.80
CA GLY A 566 7.85 45.77 1.86
C GLY A 566 7.48 45.46 0.41
N CYS A 567 6.20 45.47 0.03
CA CYS A 567 5.77 45.14 -1.33
C CYS A 567 5.75 46.40 -2.22
N ILE A 568 6.49 46.39 -3.33
CA ILE A 568 6.53 47.51 -4.31
C ILE A 568 5.11 47.90 -4.78
N ASN A 569 4.20 46.92 -4.87
CA ASN A 569 2.82 47.14 -5.31
C ASN A 569 1.83 47.28 -4.12
N HIS A 570 2.29 47.54 -2.88
CA HIS A 570 1.46 47.61 -1.67
C HIS A 570 0.23 48.51 -1.85
N ASN A 571 0.46 49.77 -2.27
CA ASN A 571 -0.61 50.76 -2.44
C ASN A 571 -1.54 50.36 -3.60
N GLN A 572 -0.99 49.97 -4.76
CA GLN A 572 -1.77 49.52 -5.91
C GLN A 572 -2.70 48.35 -5.56
N CYS A 573 -2.18 47.37 -4.79
CA CYS A 573 -2.91 46.18 -4.34
C CYS A 573 -4.17 46.50 -3.51
N CYS A 574 -4.29 47.71 -2.96
CA CYS A 574 -5.46 48.18 -2.19
C CYS A 574 -6.55 48.80 -3.07
N PHE A 575 -6.21 49.31 -4.27
CA PHE A 575 -7.11 50.14 -5.10
C PHE A 575 -7.31 49.60 -6.53
N THR A 576 -6.56 48.57 -6.94
CA THR A 576 -6.59 47.99 -8.29
C THR A 576 -5.89 46.61 -8.30
N TYR A 577 -5.93 45.90 -9.43
CA TYR A 577 -5.37 44.55 -9.61
C TYR A 577 -4.63 44.39 -10.95
N GLY A 578 -3.83 43.32 -11.05
CA GLY A 578 -3.03 42.96 -12.24
C GLY A 578 -1.92 41.99 -11.86
N ASP A 579 -1.17 41.43 -12.82
CA ASP A 579 -0.25 40.33 -12.52
C ASP A 579 0.78 40.64 -11.42
N GLY A 580 0.61 39.93 -10.30
CA GLY A 580 1.35 39.95 -9.07
C GLY A 580 0.70 40.67 -7.89
N PHE A 581 -0.45 41.33 -8.07
CA PHE A 581 -1.08 42.18 -7.07
C PHE A 581 -2.61 42.31 -7.22
N GLY A 582 -3.26 42.92 -6.22
CA GLY A 582 -4.70 43.19 -6.20
C GLY A 582 -5.52 42.33 -5.24
N PHE A 583 -4.91 41.34 -4.59
CA PHE A 583 -5.59 40.52 -3.57
C PHE A 583 -6.38 41.34 -2.52
N ARG A 584 -5.85 42.47 -2.02
CA ARG A 584 -6.54 43.27 -0.99
C ARG A 584 -7.79 43.93 -1.58
N PHE A 585 -7.64 44.61 -2.72
CA PHE A 585 -8.73 45.24 -3.48
C PHE A 585 -9.85 44.24 -3.81
N LEU A 586 -9.49 43.08 -4.37
CA LEU A 586 -10.45 42.03 -4.74
C LEU A 586 -11.17 41.46 -3.51
N LYS A 587 -10.45 41.14 -2.43
CA LYS A 587 -11.05 40.63 -1.18
C LYS A 587 -11.96 41.68 -0.52
N GLN A 588 -11.56 42.96 -0.54
CA GLN A 588 -12.36 44.06 0.00
C GLN A 588 -13.65 44.26 -0.81
N ILE A 589 -13.58 44.25 -2.14
CA ILE A 589 -14.78 44.35 -3.01
C ILE A 589 -15.77 43.24 -2.71
N VAL A 590 -15.32 41.98 -2.56
CA VAL A 590 -16.22 40.86 -2.26
C VAL A 590 -16.90 41.03 -0.89
N ILE A 591 -16.13 41.41 0.14
CA ILE A 591 -16.66 41.60 1.51
C ILE A 591 -17.66 42.77 1.58
N GLN A 592 -17.38 43.90 0.92
CA GLN A 592 -18.26 45.07 0.99
C GLN A 592 -19.52 44.88 0.14
N ASN A 593 -19.37 44.50 -1.13
CA ASN A 593 -20.43 44.66 -2.14
C ASN A 593 -21.43 43.49 -2.23
N TYR A 594 -21.13 42.33 -1.65
CA TYR A 594 -21.97 41.12 -1.75
C TYR A 594 -22.35 40.59 -0.37
N ALA A 595 -23.55 40.01 -0.26
CA ALA A 595 -24.03 39.40 0.98
C ALA A 595 -23.73 37.88 1.01
N GLU A 596 -24.02 37.18 -0.09
CA GLU A 596 -23.77 35.75 -0.30
C GLU A 596 -22.32 35.52 -0.77
N ILE A 597 -21.49 34.93 0.09
CA ILE A 597 -20.05 34.75 -0.15
C ILE A 597 -19.67 33.28 0.04
N ARG A 598 -18.88 32.69 -0.87
CA ARG A 598 -18.29 31.34 -0.70
C ARG A 598 -16.79 31.43 -0.42
N ALA A 599 -16.30 30.70 0.58
CA ALA A 599 -14.94 30.86 1.09
C ALA A 599 -14.37 29.59 1.73
N HIS A 600 -13.05 29.55 1.92
CA HIS A 600 -12.39 28.59 2.82
C HIS A 600 -12.31 29.18 4.24
N PRO A 601 -12.53 28.41 5.33
CA PRO A 601 -12.46 28.94 6.70
C PRO A 601 -11.13 29.61 7.02
N ASP A 602 -10.03 28.93 6.71
CA ASP A 602 -8.65 29.40 6.90
C ASP A 602 -8.39 30.78 6.25
N SER A 603 -9.16 31.18 5.22
CA SER A 603 -9.05 32.49 4.53
C SER A 603 -10.14 33.50 4.90
N THR A 604 -11.14 33.10 5.70
CA THR A 604 -12.22 33.98 6.16
C THR A 604 -11.80 34.67 7.47
N PRO A 605 -11.93 36.01 7.59
CA PRO A 605 -11.77 36.71 8.86
C PRO A 605 -12.77 36.24 9.91
N VAL A 606 -12.37 36.29 11.19
CA VAL A 606 -13.28 35.99 12.33
C VAL A 606 -14.39 37.04 12.41
N VAL A 607 -14.04 38.32 12.25
CA VAL A 607 -14.97 39.45 12.17
C VAL A 607 -14.85 40.08 10.78
N LEU A 608 -15.98 40.39 10.14
CA LEU A 608 -16.02 41.20 8.92
C LEU A 608 -16.53 42.59 9.28
N THR A 609 -15.88 43.65 8.79
CA THR A 609 -16.32 45.03 9.02
C THR A 609 -16.70 45.75 7.74
N ASN A 610 -17.60 46.73 7.86
CA ASN A 610 -18.01 47.62 6.78
C ASN A 610 -17.00 48.76 6.54
N GLY A 611 -17.28 49.65 5.59
CA GLY A 611 -16.43 50.81 5.29
C GLY A 611 -16.26 51.84 6.42
N ALA A 612 -17.13 51.82 7.45
CA ALA A 612 -17.03 52.60 8.68
C ALA A 612 -16.32 51.84 9.83
N ASN A 613 -15.83 50.63 9.55
CA ASN A 613 -15.25 49.67 10.50
C ASN A 613 -16.22 49.12 11.57
N GLU A 614 -17.53 49.17 11.30
CA GLU A 614 -18.56 48.52 12.12
C GLU A 614 -18.69 47.03 11.73
N PRO A 615 -18.92 46.10 12.67
CA PRO A 615 -19.02 44.68 12.35
C PRO A 615 -20.31 44.32 11.60
N PHE A 616 -20.19 43.58 10.51
CA PHE A 616 -21.33 42.95 9.83
C PHE A 616 -21.88 41.79 10.67
N THR A 617 -23.21 41.60 10.63
CA THR A 617 -23.86 40.38 11.10
C THR A 617 -23.67 39.24 10.10
N VAL A 618 -23.32 38.05 10.59
CA VAL A 618 -22.89 36.92 9.74
C VAL A 618 -23.67 35.65 10.10
N GLY A 619 -24.29 35.03 9.08
CA GLY A 619 -24.69 33.63 9.11
C GLY A 619 -23.65 32.75 8.41
N ARG A 620 -23.45 31.51 8.85
CA ARG A 620 -22.51 30.56 8.21
C ARG A 620 -23.16 29.24 7.83
N ILE A 621 -22.70 28.69 6.72
CA ILE A 621 -23.03 27.34 6.24
C ILE A 621 -21.71 26.59 6.08
N TRP A 622 -21.61 25.34 6.52
CA TRP A 622 -20.36 24.57 6.53
C TRP A 622 -20.52 23.23 5.78
N GLU A 623 -19.95 23.11 4.58
CA GLU A 623 -20.03 21.88 3.77
C GLU A 623 -19.03 20.81 4.24
N GLU A 624 -19.48 19.57 4.37
CA GLU A 624 -18.72 18.44 4.96
C GLU A 624 -18.02 18.84 6.27
N ALA A 625 -18.77 19.47 7.18
CA ALA A 625 -18.29 20.07 8.43
C ALA A 625 -17.34 19.19 9.26
N GLY A 626 -17.56 17.87 9.31
CA GLY A 626 -16.68 16.93 10.01
C GLY A 626 -15.30 16.77 9.39
N SER A 627 -15.14 17.04 8.09
CA SER A 627 -13.86 17.12 7.38
C SER A 627 -13.29 18.54 7.36
N LEU A 628 -14.15 19.55 7.29
CA LEU A 628 -13.77 20.96 7.14
C LEU A 628 -13.27 21.60 8.44
N ILE A 629 -13.88 21.28 9.58
CA ILE A 629 -13.51 21.81 10.91
C ILE A 629 -12.30 21.04 11.47
N LYS A 630 -11.17 21.72 11.63
CA LYS A 630 -9.89 21.14 12.12
C LYS A 630 -9.52 21.73 13.48
N PRO A 631 -10.06 21.20 14.61
CA PRO A 631 -9.85 21.78 15.96
C PRO A 631 -8.42 21.67 16.49
N VAL A 632 -7.52 21.00 15.76
CA VAL A 632 -6.15 20.72 16.17
C VAL A 632 -5.19 21.13 15.05
N ARG A 633 -4.12 21.84 15.42
CA ARG A 633 -2.99 22.17 14.55
C ARG A 633 -1.76 21.38 14.98
N SER A 634 -0.89 21.04 14.03
CA SER A 634 0.31 20.24 14.25
C SER A 634 1.57 20.97 13.78
N ILE A 635 2.63 20.96 14.59
CA ILE A 635 3.93 21.57 14.30
C ILE A 635 4.95 20.44 14.18
N GLU A 636 5.72 20.39 13.07
CA GLU A 636 6.87 19.50 12.96
C GLU A 636 8.16 20.22 13.39
N VAL A 637 9.02 19.52 14.13
CA VAL A 637 10.29 20.01 14.67
C VAL A 637 11.40 19.03 14.32
N ARG A 638 12.52 19.56 13.81
CA ARG A 638 13.71 18.80 13.41
C ARG A 638 14.91 19.25 14.24
N LEU A 639 16.02 18.50 14.17
CA LEU A 639 17.25 18.83 14.91
C LEU A 639 17.77 20.26 14.63
N GLN A 640 17.61 20.76 13.39
CA GLN A 640 17.96 22.14 13.03
C GLN A 640 17.10 23.18 13.76
N ASP A 641 15.77 23.00 13.78
CA ASP A 641 14.86 23.90 14.51
C ASP A 641 15.20 23.95 16.00
N PHE A 642 15.59 22.81 16.59
CA PHE A 642 16.06 22.74 17.96
C PHE A 642 17.38 23.50 18.16
N ASP A 643 18.44 23.15 17.43
CA ASP A 643 19.77 23.74 17.64
C ASP A 643 19.76 25.27 17.42
N THR A 644 19.00 25.77 16.42
CA THR A 644 18.83 27.21 16.22
C THR A 644 18.00 27.85 17.33
N THR A 645 16.90 27.23 17.79
CA THR A 645 16.06 27.77 18.88
C THR A 645 16.84 27.91 20.19
N ILE A 646 17.69 26.93 20.53
CA ILE A 646 18.53 27.00 21.74
C ILE A 646 19.59 28.10 21.59
N GLY A 647 20.17 28.29 20.39
CA GLY A 647 21.01 29.44 20.08
C GLY A 647 20.30 30.79 20.31
N SER A 648 19.04 30.91 19.87
CA SER A 648 18.21 32.10 20.08
C SER A 648 17.91 32.39 21.55
N LEU A 649 17.68 31.37 22.39
CA LEU A 649 17.49 31.57 23.83
C LEU A 649 18.73 32.15 24.53
N ILE A 650 19.92 31.64 24.16
CA ILE A 650 21.19 32.12 24.73
C ILE A 650 21.47 33.56 24.26
N ALA A 651 21.34 33.82 22.96
CA ALA A 651 21.58 35.15 22.39
C ALA A 651 20.54 36.20 22.84
N GLY A 652 19.30 35.79 23.07
CA GLY A 652 18.20 36.63 23.54
C GLY A 652 18.17 36.89 25.05
N GLY A 653 19.16 36.40 25.81
CA GLY A 653 19.33 36.73 27.23
C GLY A 653 18.30 36.13 28.17
N LEU A 654 17.89 34.86 27.95
CA LEU A 654 17.00 34.15 28.87
C LEU A 654 17.54 34.19 30.32
N PRO A 655 16.74 34.55 31.34
CA PRO A 655 17.20 34.59 32.73
C PRO A 655 17.78 33.27 33.20
N THR A 656 18.86 33.32 33.98
CA THR A 656 19.62 32.13 34.42
C THR A 656 18.75 31.10 35.14
N GLU A 657 17.74 31.54 35.90
CA GLU A 657 16.79 30.66 36.58
C GLU A 657 15.94 29.83 35.59
N GLU A 658 15.44 30.47 34.52
CA GLU A 658 14.67 29.80 33.46
C GLU A 658 15.57 28.89 32.60
N TRP A 659 16.79 29.34 32.32
CA TRP A 659 17.78 28.52 31.62
C TRP A 659 18.11 27.23 32.39
N VAL A 660 18.36 27.31 33.70
CA VAL A 660 18.65 26.13 34.53
C VAL A 660 17.46 25.16 34.58
N LYS A 661 16.22 25.66 34.66
CA LYS A 661 15.00 24.82 34.60
C LYS A 661 14.92 24.02 33.30
N LEU A 662 15.29 24.61 32.16
CA LEU A 662 15.31 23.96 30.84
C LEU A 662 16.52 23.04 30.64
N GLN A 663 17.71 23.45 31.08
CA GLN A 663 18.99 22.85 30.71
C GLN A 663 19.08 21.33 30.98
N GLN A 664 18.39 20.83 32.00
CA GLN A 664 18.36 19.39 32.32
C GLN A 664 17.64 18.53 31.26
N TYR A 665 16.68 19.09 30.52
CA TYR A 665 15.86 18.34 29.54
C TYR A 665 16.32 18.52 28.09
N LEU A 666 17.06 19.61 27.80
CA LEU A 666 17.59 19.87 26.45
C LEU A 666 18.43 18.70 25.87
N PRO A 667 19.27 17.97 26.64
CA PRO A 667 19.98 16.80 26.12
C PRO A 667 19.05 15.68 25.66
N VAL A 668 17.96 15.42 26.39
CA VAL A 668 16.97 14.38 26.04
C VAL A 668 16.27 14.71 24.73
N LEU A 669 15.79 15.96 24.59
CA LEU A 669 15.19 16.46 23.36
C LEU A 669 16.15 16.39 22.17
N ARG A 670 17.43 16.74 22.38
CA ARG A 670 18.45 16.68 21.33
C ARG A 670 18.76 15.25 20.90
N SER A 671 18.88 14.31 21.85
CA SER A 671 19.12 12.89 21.54
C SER A 671 17.90 12.16 20.98
N LEU A 672 16.68 12.62 21.24
CA LEU A 672 15.48 12.21 20.49
C LEU A 672 15.58 12.67 19.03
N LEU A 673 15.81 13.97 18.79
CA LEU A 673 15.86 14.53 17.42
C LEU A 673 17.05 14.03 16.59
N ASN A 674 18.20 13.77 17.23
CA ASN A 674 19.37 13.12 16.61
C ASN A 674 19.16 11.61 16.37
N GLY A 675 18.18 11.00 17.04
CA GLY A 675 17.86 9.57 16.90
C GLY A 675 18.79 8.64 17.68
N ASP A 676 19.45 9.14 18.74
CA ASP A 676 20.17 8.30 19.71
C ASP A 676 19.18 7.49 20.55
N ILE A 677 18.14 8.16 21.04
CA ILE A 677 16.99 7.55 21.73
C ILE A 677 16.04 7.02 20.67
N LYS A 678 15.83 5.69 20.62
CA LYS A 678 15.09 5.01 19.55
C LYS A 678 13.82 4.35 20.10
N PRO A 679 12.64 4.56 19.47
CA PRO A 679 11.42 3.92 19.90
C PRO A 679 11.43 2.42 19.61
N ASN A 680 10.88 1.63 20.53
CA ASN A 680 10.67 0.18 20.38
C ASN A 680 9.69 -0.17 19.23
N SER A 681 8.94 0.83 18.75
CA SER A 681 7.87 0.73 17.76
C SER A 681 8.23 1.45 16.46
N ARG A 682 7.96 0.80 15.31
CA ARG A 682 8.09 1.41 13.97
C ARG A 682 7.17 2.62 13.73
N TYR A 683 6.23 2.86 14.65
CA TYR A 683 5.26 3.94 14.56
C TYR A 683 5.78 5.25 15.17
N GLY A 684 6.82 5.20 16.01
CA GLY A 684 7.31 6.33 16.79
C GLY A 684 7.15 6.11 18.30
N PHE A 685 7.35 7.16 19.09
CA PHE A 685 6.79 7.29 20.44
C PHE A 685 5.44 8.02 20.36
N ASN A 686 4.44 7.54 21.09
CA ASN A 686 3.19 8.25 21.35
C ASN A 686 3.33 9.24 22.52
N ASP A 687 2.28 10.00 22.82
CA ASP A 687 2.28 11.05 23.86
C ASP A 687 2.69 10.54 25.25
N ALA A 688 2.19 9.37 25.67
CA ALA A 688 2.51 8.81 26.99
C ALA A 688 3.96 8.30 27.04
N GLU A 689 4.39 7.54 26.03
CA GLU A 689 5.78 7.07 25.91
C GLU A 689 6.77 8.24 25.86
N LEU A 690 6.42 9.33 25.17
CA LEU A 690 7.28 10.49 25.03
C LEU A 690 7.34 11.34 26.31
N ARG A 691 6.24 11.44 27.07
CA ARG A 691 6.25 12.05 28.41
C ARG A 691 7.06 11.22 29.41
N GLU A 692 7.02 9.89 29.31
CA GLU A 692 7.88 9.01 30.10
C GLU A 692 9.38 9.25 29.81
N GLN A 693 9.76 9.51 28.55
CA GLN A 693 11.14 9.89 28.22
C GLN A 693 11.53 11.31 28.69
N LEU A 694 10.59 12.26 28.73
CA LEU A 694 10.84 13.65 29.14
C LEU A 694 10.81 13.85 30.66
N GLY A 695 10.05 13.02 31.39
CA GLY A 695 9.80 13.17 32.82
C GLY A 695 8.77 14.25 33.16
N GLU A 696 8.70 14.59 34.44
CA GLU A 696 7.80 15.63 34.95
C GLU A 696 8.18 17.02 34.43
N PHE A 697 7.16 17.84 34.16
CA PHE A 697 7.30 19.20 33.65
C PHE A 697 7.88 20.15 34.72
N PRO A 698 8.87 21.00 34.39
CA PRO A 698 9.51 21.87 35.38
C PRO A 698 8.54 22.87 36.02
N SER A 699 8.41 22.79 37.34
CA SER A 699 7.54 23.68 38.13
C SER A 699 8.00 25.15 38.05
N GLY A 700 7.06 26.06 37.73
CA GLY A 700 7.31 27.51 37.79
C GLY A 700 8.23 28.05 36.69
N ILE A 701 8.25 27.43 35.50
CA ILE A 701 8.87 28.00 34.29
C ILE A 701 7.96 29.08 33.67
N ASP A 702 8.51 30.25 33.31
CA ASP A 702 7.75 31.32 32.66
C ASP A 702 7.78 31.21 31.13
N ILE A 703 6.78 30.51 30.60
CA ILE A 703 6.55 30.36 29.16
C ILE A 703 6.34 31.72 28.48
N LYS A 704 5.85 32.77 29.16
CA LYS A 704 5.62 34.10 28.55
C LYS A 704 6.95 34.81 28.23
N ILE A 705 7.93 34.71 29.13
CA ILE A 705 9.29 35.26 28.89
C ILE A 705 9.93 34.52 27.70
N ILE A 706 9.83 33.19 27.67
CA ILE A 706 10.32 32.37 26.54
C ILE A 706 9.61 32.75 25.22
N ARG A 707 8.28 32.97 25.28
CA ARG A 707 7.44 33.35 24.14
C ARG A 707 7.83 34.73 23.58
N GLN A 708 8.20 35.68 24.44
CA GLN A 708 8.74 37.00 24.05
C GLN A 708 10.14 36.90 23.44
N ILE A 709 11.09 36.21 24.08
CA ILE A 709 12.49 36.11 23.63
C ILE A 709 12.61 35.42 22.27
N LEU A 710 11.80 34.40 22.01
CA LEU A 710 11.81 33.68 20.73
C LEU A 710 10.98 34.36 19.62
N GLN A 711 10.29 35.47 19.91
CA GLN A 711 9.47 36.15 18.91
C GLN A 711 10.38 36.79 17.85
N PRO A 712 10.26 36.43 16.55
CA PRO A 712 11.17 36.92 15.54
C PRO A 712 10.94 38.42 15.27
N ASN A 713 12.01 39.21 15.21
CA ASN A 713 11.91 40.49 14.52
C ASN A 713 11.80 40.23 13.01
N LEU A 714 10.69 40.69 12.40
CA LEU A 714 10.37 40.53 10.99
C LEU A 714 10.31 41.87 10.22
N GLU A 715 10.80 42.97 10.82
CA GLU A 715 10.88 44.31 10.20
C GLU A 715 11.67 44.29 8.88
N PHE A 716 12.69 43.44 8.77
CA PHE A 716 13.51 43.26 7.56
C PHE A 716 12.73 42.77 6.32
N LEU A 717 11.50 42.24 6.48
CA LEU A 717 10.60 41.93 5.35
C LEU A 717 9.87 43.17 4.82
N GLY A 718 9.77 44.20 5.65
CA GLY A 718 9.09 45.46 5.40
C GLY A 718 10.03 46.58 4.96
N ASP A 719 11.14 46.74 5.67
CA ASP A 719 12.10 47.83 5.51
C ASP A 719 13.25 47.40 4.59
N LEU A 720 12.95 47.39 3.30
CA LEU A 720 13.87 46.97 2.23
C LEU A 720 14.68 48.14 1.66
N ASP A 721 15.94 47.87 1.31
CA ASP A 721 16.82 48.85 0.68
C ASP A 721 16.25 49.34 -0.67
N SER A 722 16.35 50.64 -0.89
CA SER A 722 15.98 51.27 -2.17
C SER A 722 16.83 52.53 -2.38
N VAL A 723 16.98 52.94 -3.63
CA VAL A 723 17.58 54.25 -3.95
C VAL A 723 16.54 55.33 -3.69
N ASP A 724 16.87 56.33 -2.87
CA ASP A 724 16.02 57.53 -2.75
C ASP A 724 16.11 58.37 -4.02
N ILE A 725 15.10 58.19 -4.87
CA ILE A 725 14.88 59.02 -6.07
C ILE A 725 13.97 60.23 -5.78
N ASN A 726 13.45 60.37 -4.56
CA ASN A 726 12.57 61.47 -4.17
C ASN A 726 13.35 62.65 -3.57
N GLY A 727 14.53 62.45 -2.99
CA GLY A 727 15.38 63.55 -2.50
C GLY A 727 15.77 64.57 -3.57
N ASP A 728 15.90 64.17 -4.84
CA ASP A 728 16.40 65.02 -5.94
C ASP A 728 15.42 65.15 -7.13
N GLN A 729 15.32 66.36 -7.69
CA GLN A 729 14.35 66.69 -8.76
C GLN A 729 14.73 66.12 -10.14
N GLN A 730 16.00 65.81 -10.39
CA GLN A 730 16.47 65.16 -11.61
C GLN A 730 16.26 63.64 -11.51
N LEU A 731 16.57 63.03 -10.37
CA LEU A 731 16.34 61.60 -10.10
C LEU A 731 14.85 61.24 -10.20
N ARG A 732 13.94 62.07 -9.64
CA ARG A 732 12.48 61.91 -9.80
C ARG A 732 12.03 61.76 -11.26
N LYS A 733 12.74 62.36 -12.21
CA LYS A 733 12.44 62.35 -13.65
C LYS A 733 13.26 61.32 -14.45
N SER A 734 14.26 60.69 -13.86
CA SER A 734 15.19 59.81 -14.55
C SER A 734 14.67 58.36 -14.61
N ALA A 735 14.28 57.90 -15.80
CA ALA A 735 13.86 56.51 -16.01
C ALA A 735 14.92 55.48 -15.57
N ALA A 736 16.21 55.83 -15.69
CA ALA A 736 17.31 55.00 -15.20
C ALA A 736 17.37 54.93 -13.66
N ALA A 737 17.08 56.03 -12.96
CA ALA A 737 17.00 56.05 -11.50
C ALA A 737 15.80 55.23 -10.99
N HIS A 738 14.62 55.37 -11.63
CA HIS A 738 13.45 54.53 -11.35
C HIS A 738 13.73 53.04 -11.58
N PHE A 739 14.46 52.68 -12.66
CA PHE A 739 14.88 51.29 -12.91
C PHE A 739 15.86 50.79 -11.85
N ALA A 740 16.85 51.59 -11.46
CA ALA A 740 17.83 51.24 -10.43
C ALA A 740 17.16 51.04 -9.06
N ALA A 741 16.32 51.97 -8.61
CA ALA A 741 15.56 51.85 -7.36
C ALA A 741 14.71 50.57 -7.33
N LYS A 742 13.95 50.31 -8.41
CA LYS A 742 13.12 49.11 -8.57
C LYS A 742 13.95 47.81 -8.59
N ARG A 743 15.20 47.87 -9.04
CA ARG A 743 16.12 46.72 -9.04
C ARG A 743 16.71 46.47 -7.65
N VAL A 744 17.22 47.49 -6.96
CA VAL A 744 17.74 47.37 -5.58
C VAL A 744 16.65 46.85 -4.64
N ALA A 745 15.44 47.42 -4.68
CA ALA A 745 14.30 46.95 -3.89
C ALA A 745 13.87 45.51 -4.20
N LYS A 746 14.10 45.02 -5.43
CA LYS A 746 13.85 43.62 -5.81
C LYS A 746 14.95 42.69 -5.26
N GLU A 747 16.21 43.11 -5.32
CA GLU A 747 17.35 42.33 -4.84
C GLU A 747 17.35 42.25 -3.29
N SER A 748 17.08 43.36 -2.60
CA SER A 748 16.84 43.37 -1.14
C SER A 748 15.62 42.52 -0.74
N ALA A 749 14.49 42.60 -1.47
CA ALA A 749 13.34 41.70 -1.26
C ALA A 749 13.67 40.21 -1.40
N GLN A 750 14.62 39.85 -2.28
CA GLN A 750 15.08 38.46 -2.44
C GLN A 750 16.00 38.02 -1.31
N GLN A 751 16.84 38.92 -0.78
CA GLN A 751 17.69 38.65 0.39
C GLN A 751 16.85 38.47 1.66
N ALA A 752 15.93 39.40 1.94
CA ALA A 752 14.96 39.28 3.02
C ALA A 752 14.10 38.01 2.88
N GLY A 753 13.69 37.66 1.66
CA GLY A 753 12.99 36.40 1.38
C GLY A 753 13.79 35.17 1.83
N LYS A 754 15.09 35.10 1.51
CA LYS A 754 15.98 33.98 1.94
C LYS A 754 16.12 33.93 3.47
N GLN A 755 16.50 35.06 4.08
CA GLN A 755 16.66 35.18 5.54
C GLN A 755 15.42 34.68 6.30
N PHE A 756 14.22 34.91 5.75
CA PHE A 756 12.97 34.43 6.32
C PHE A 756 12.73 32.92 6.17
N PHE A 757 13.11 32.31 5.04
CA PHE A 757 13.05 30.85 4.89
C PHE A 757 14.04 30.14 5.83
N ASP A 758 15.18 30.78 6.12
CA ASP A 758 16.26 30.26 6.97
C ASP A 758 15.95 30.34 8.49
N LEU A 759 14.90 31.06 8.92
CA LEU A 759 14.44 31.08 10.32
C LEU A 759 14.00 29.69 10.79
N PRO A 760 14.15 29.31 12.08
CA PRO A 760 13.61 28.07 12.60
C PRO A 760 12.08 28.11 12.71
N ASN A 761 11.44 26.94 12.84
CA ASN A 761 10.05 26.87 13.27
C ASN A 761 9.90 27.41 14.71
N TYR A 762 8.83 28.16 14.99
CA TYR A 762 8.51 28.67 16.32
C TYR A 762 7.75 27.61 17.13
N TRP A 763 8.51 26.67 17.70
CA TRP A 763 7.95 25.45 18.30
C TRP A 763 7.98 25.40 19.83
N LEU A 764 8.98 26.01 20.48
CA LEU A 764 9.26 25.75 21.90
C LEU A 764 8.14 26.18 22.87
N PRO A 765 7.50 27.36 22.77
CA PRO A 765 6.42 27.73 23.68
C PRO A 765 5.23 26.76 23.58
N ASP A 766 4.86 26.38 22.36
CA ASP A 766 3.76 25.46 22.09
C ASP A 766 4.09 24.01 22.53
N PHE A 767 5.37 23.61 22.48
CA PHE A 767 5.87 22.36 23.09
C PHE A 767 5.76 22.39 24.61
N LEU A 768 6.20 23.47 25.27
CA LEU A 768 6.16 23.60 26.73
C LEU A 768 4.71 23.55 27.23
N GLU A 769 3.79 24.23 26.55
CA GLU A 769 2.36 24.20 26.88
C GLU A 769 1.73 22.81 26.67
N ALA A 770 2.11 22.09 25.60
CA ALA A 770 1.66 20.71 25.39
C ALA A 770 2.25 19.73 26.43
N TRP A 771 3.52 19.88 26.82
CA TRP A 771 4.18 19.03 27.82
C TRP A 771 3.64 19.29 29.24
N LYS A 772 3.34 20.56 29.58
CA LYS A 772 2.62 20.95 30.80
C LYS A 772 1.27 20.23 30.95
N GLY A 773 0.60 19.94 29.84
CA GLY A 773 -0.61 19.11 29.80
C GLY A 773 -1.49 19.36 28.58
N GLU A 774 -1.60 20.64 28.18
CA GLU A 774 -2.60 21.22 27.28
C GLU A 774 -2.45 20.84 25.78
N GLY A 775 -2.08 19.60 25.47
CA GLY A 775 -1.89 19.16 24.11
C GLY A 775 -1.33 17.74 24.02
N SER A 776 -1.00 17.32 22.81
CA SER A 776 -0.40 16.00 22.57
C SER A 776 0.96 16.14 21.90
N LEU A 777 1.90 15.28 22.26
CA LEU A 777 3.20 15.12 21.61
C LEU A 777 3.26 13.77 20.88
N ALA A 778 4.10 13.67 19.85
CA ALA A 778 4.49 12.41 19.24
C ALA A 778 5.89 12.55 18.62
N TYR A 779 6.68 11.48 18.58
CA TYR A 779 8.01 11.50 17.94
C TYR A 779 8.14 10.38 16.92
N LYS A 780 8.68 10.65 15.74
CA LYS A 780 8.84 9.64 14.68
C LYS A 780 9.97 9.99 13.69
N TRP A 781 10.95 9.08 13.54
CA TRP A 781 12.04 9.18 12.55
C TRP A 781 12.76 10.55 12.53
N GLY A 782 13.18 11.06 13.69
CA GLY A 782 13.88 12.36 13.80
C GLY A 782 12.97 13.59 13.72
N ILE A 783 11.65 13.41 13.65
CA ILE A 783 10.66 14.49 13.68
C ILE A 783 9.88 14.40 15.00
N LEU A 784 9.88 15.48 15.78
CA LEU A 784 8.95 15.70 16.87
C LEU A 784 7.72 16.43 16.32
N THR A 785 6.52 15.92 16.62
CA THR A 785 5.25 16.55 16.24
C THR A 785 4.51 17.01 17.49
N ILE A 786 4.17 18.29 17.55
CA ILE A 786 3.43 18.93 18.64
C ILE A 786 2.03 19.22 18.15
N TYR A 787 1.00 18.78 18.88
CA TYR A 787 -0.41 19.03 18.58
C TYR A 787 -1.00 19.98 19.63
N ARG A 788 -1.53 21.11 19.18
CA ARG A 788 -2.18 22.14 20.01
C ARG A 788 -3.58 22.45 19.47
N PRO A 789 -4.49 23.03 20.29
CA PRO A 789 -5.77 23.52 19.82
C PRO A 789 -5.63 24.55 18.69
N ASN A 790 -6.64 24.58 17.81
CA ASN A 790 -6.78 25.54 16.71
C ASN A 790 -8.16 26.22 16.80
N THR A 791 -8.19 27.35 17.49
CA THR A 791 -9.41 28.07 17.86
C THR A 791 -10.08 28.78 16.68
N LYS A 792 -9.39 29.02 15.56
CA LYS A 792 -9.92 29.76 14.39
C LYS A 792 -11.28 29.22 13.90
N TYR A 793 -11.51 27.91 13.94
CA TYR A 793 -12.80 27.33 13.51
C TYR A 793 -13.94 27.55 14.51
N SER A 794 -13.68 27.45 15.82
CA SER A 794 -14.69 27.71 16.85
C SER A 794 -14.93 29.22 17.02
N GLU A 795 -13.90 30.06 16.90
CA GLU A 795 -14.03 31.52 16.78
C GLU A 795 -14.92 31.93 15.61
N LEU A 796 -14.70 31.37 14.41
CA LEU A 796 -15.57 31.59 13.25
C LEU A 796 -17.02 31.15 13.53
N ALA A 797 -17.23 30.01 14.21
CA ALA A 797 -18.56 29.53 14.55
C ALA A 797 -19.26 30.40 15.61
N TYR A 798 -18.55 30.86 16.63
CA TYR A 798 -19.08 31.69 17.71
C TYR A 798 -19.20 33.18 17.35
N SER A 799 -18.53 33.65 16.28
CA SER A 799 -18.75 35.01 15.72
C SER A 799 -19.95 35.11 14.79
N ALA A 800 -20.57 33.98 14.41
CA ALA A 800 -21.77 33.93 13.60
C ALA A 800 -23.04 33.96 14.46
N GLN A 801 -24.10 34.60 13.97
CA GLN A 801 -25.43 34.53 14.62
C GLN A 801 -26.01 33.11 14.58
N PHE A 802 -25.71 32.36 13.51
CA PHE A 802 -26.08 30.96 13.36
C PHE A 802 -25.09 30.21 12.46
N ASN A 803 -25.06 28.88 12.63
CA ASN A 803 -24.29 27.95 11.81
C ASN A 803 -25.18 26.79 11.34
N ILE A 804 -25.19 26.52 10.04
CA ILE A 804 -25.78 25.32 9.44
C ILE A 804 -24.65 24.39 8.98
N TYR A 805 -24.49 23.24 9.62
CA TYR A 805 -23.45 22.25 9.32
C TYR A 805 -23.99 21.16 8.39
N LEU A 806 -23.49 21.06 7.16
CA LEU A 806 -23.98 20.15 6.13
C LEU A 806 -23.12 18.88 6.07
N ASP A 807 -23.37 17.92 6.95
CA ASP A 807 -22.61 16.67 7.01
C ASP A 807 -23.52 15.51 7.43
N ALA A 808 -23.56 14.46 6.61
CA ALA A 808 -24.46 13.31 6.77
C ALA A 808 -23.85 12.17 7.60
N THR A 809 -22.66 12.40 8.17
CA THR A 809 -21.77 11.36 8.68
C THR A 809 -21.05 11.75 9.97
N ILE A 810 -21.10 13.02 10.37
CA ILE A 810 -20.78 13.45 11.72
C ILE A 810 -21.99 13.26 12.65
N ARG A 811 -21.76 12.81 13.88
CA ARG A 811 -22.78 12.80 14.93
C ARG A 811 -22.72 14.10 15.77
N PRO A 812 -23.83 14.56 16.38
CA PRO A 812 -23.86 15.81 17.16
C PRO A 812 -22.76 15.90 18.22
N GLU A 813 -22.47 14.79 18.90
CA GLU A 813 -21.48 14.63 19.96
C GLU A 813 -20.05 14.90 19.43
N HIS A 814 -19.76 14.46 18.20
CA HIS A 814 -18.48 14.70 17.53
C HIS A 814 -18.37 16.13 16.96
N LEU A 815 -19.49 16.75 16.58
CA LEU A 815 -19.52 18.16 16.20
C LEU A 815 -19.30 19.08 17.41
N LYS A 816 -19.97 18.78 18.54
CA LYS A 816 -19.74 19.41 19.86
C LYS A 816 -18.28 19.35 20.26
N LEU A 817 -17.68 18.16 20.24
CA LEU A 817 -16.27 17.94 20.56
C LEU A 817 -15.32 18.73 19.63
N LYS A 818 -15.64 18.85 18.34
CA LYS A 818 -14.88 19.64 17.36
C LYS A 818 -14.99 21.15 17.53
N LEU A 819 -16.01 21.65 18.22
CA LEU A 819 -16.23 23.09 18.46
C LEU A 819 -15.88 23.51 19.89
N GLY A 820 -15.76 22.56 20.83
CA GLY A 820 -15.76 22.84 22.25
C GLY A 820 -17.12 23.36 22.73
N TYR A 821 -18.21 22.86 22.14
CA TYR A 821 -19.58 23.33 22.38
C TYR A 821 -20.36 22.33 23.25
N ASN A 822 -20.89 22.80 24.39
CA ASN A 822 -21.49 21.93 25.42
C ASN A 822 -23.02 22.02 25.52
N ASP A 823 -23.64 23.01 24.88
CA ASP A 823 -25.10 23.22 24.84
C ASP A 823 -25.74 22.42 23.68
N SER A 824 -27.08 22.39 23.57
CA SER A 824 -27.76 21.58 22.57
C SER A 824 -27.71 22.10 21.14
N ILE A 825 -27.66 21.15 20.20
CA ILE A 825 -27.67 21.34 18.75
C ILE A 825 -29.02 20.86 18.21
N LEU A 826 -29.59 21.61 17.26
CA LEU A 826 -30.73 21.14 16.48
C LEU A 826 -30.24 20.24 15.36
N VAL A 827 -30.72 19.00 15.29
CA VAL A 827 -30.42 18.08 14.20
C VAL A 827 -31.60 18.05 13.25
N ILE A 828 -31.40 18.46 12.01
CA ILE A 828 -32.40 18.35 10.93
C ILE A 828 -31.97 17.22 10.00
N GLN A 829 -32.90 16.35 9.62
CA GLN A 829 -32.72 15.37 8.57
C GLN A 829 -33.92 15.37 7.61
N GLN A 830 -33.68 15.12 6.33
CA GLN A 830 -34.73 14.66 5.43
C GLN A 830 -35.05 13.20 5.70
N SER A 831 -36.32 12.80 5.50
CA SER A 831 -36.73 11.39 5.52
C SER A 831 -35.78 10.52 4.68
N ARG A 832 -35.49 9.31 5.15
CA ARG A 832 -34.55 8.42 4.47
C ARG A 832 -35.20 7.84 3.21
N PRO A 833 -34.56 7.95 2.03
CA PRO A 833 -35.09 7.35 0.82
C PRO A 833 -34.86 5.83 0.83
N ASP A 834 -35.58 5.14 -0.06
CA ASP A 834 -35.42 3.72 -0.29
C ASP A 834 -34.10 3.40 -1.02
N TYR A 835 -33.46 2.32 -0.59
CA TYR A 835 -32.24 1.72 -1.17
C TYR A 835 -32.47 0.27 -1.63
N SER A 836 -33.72 -0.17 -1.83
CA SER A 836 -34.08 -1.48 -2.40
C SER A 836 -33.41 -1.82 -3.74
N ASN A 837 -33.02 -0.80 -4.51
CA ASN A 837 -32.29 -0.91 -5.78
C ASN A 837 -30.76 -0.98 -5.63
N LEU A 838 -30.22 -0.89 -4.42
CA LEU A 838 -28.78 -0.92 -4.13
C LEU A 838 -28.37 -2.28 -3.56
N ARG A 839 -27.37 -2.91 -4.20
CA ARG A 839 -26.71 -4.12 -3.72
C ARG A 839 -25.31 -3.81 -3.23
N VAL A 840 -25.06 -3.97 -1.92
CA VAL A 840 -23.74 -3.83 -1.31
C VAL A 840 -23.13 -5.21 -1.16
N VAL A 841 -22.00 -5.45 -1.82
CA VAL A 841 -21.29 -6.74 -1.82
C VAL A 841 -19.99 -6.58 -1.04
N ASN A 842 -19.91 -7.23 0.12
CA ASN A 842 -18.72 -7.30 0.94
C ASN A 842 -17.77 -8.38 0.39
N VAL A 843 -16.64 -7.98 -0.17
CA VAL A 843 -15.67 -8.88 -0.82
C VAL A 843 -14.52 -9.19 0.13
N ILE A 844 -14.65 -10.34 0.80
CA ILE A 844 -13.79 -10.78 1.91
C ILE A 844 -12.67 -11.73 1.44
N GLY A 845 -11.77 -12.10 2.36
CA GLY A 845 -10.61 -12.96 2.11
C GLY A 845 -9.35 -12.18 1.69
N LEU A 846 -9.43 -10.85 1.66
CA LEU A 846 -8.35 -9.94 1.26
C LEU A 846 -7.70 -9.24 2.47
N GLY A 847 -8.24 -9.42 3.68
CA GLY A 847 -7.83 -8.71 4.88
C GLY A 847 -8.25 -7.25 4.86
N LYS A 848 -7.66 -6.44 5.75
CA LYS A 848 -7.95 -5.00 5.90
C LYS A 848 -7.44 -4.13 4.71
N LEU A 849 -6.87 -4.74 3.68
CA LEU A 849 -6.26 -4.15 2.48
C LEU A 849 -5.52 -2.80 2.69
N PRO A 850 -4.52 -2.75 3.59
CA PRO A 850 -3.83 -1.51 3.98
C PRO A 850 -2.97 -0.91 2.84
N LYS A 851 -2.56 0.35 3.02
CA LYS A 851 -1.68 1.15 2.12
C LYS A 851 -0.37 0.48 1.69
N LYS A 852 0.12 -0.50 2.47
CA LYS A 852 1.32 -1.30 2.14
C LYS A 852 0.90 -2.77 2.09
N ARG A 853 0.89 -3.33 0.88
CA ARG A 853 0.50 -4.71 0.56
C ARG A 853 1.77 -5.52 0.21
N SER A 854 1.76 -6.83 0.43
CA SER A 854 2.80 -7.73 -0.12
C SER A 854 2.57 -7.93 -1.62
N SER A 855 3.59 -8.39 -2.37
CA SER A 855 3.46 -8.67 -3.82
C SER A 855 2.24 -9.54 -4.13
N SER A 856 2.15 -10.70 -3.48
CA SER A 856 1.01 -11.62 -3.62
C SER A 856 -0.35 -10.99 -3.27
N LEU A 857 -0.43 -10.04 -2.33
CA LEU A 857 -1.69 -9.34 -2.04
C LEU A 857 -2.00 -8.25 -3.08
N THR A 858 -0.98 -7.61 -3.65
CA THR A 858 -1.10 -6.67 -4.77
C THR A 858 -1.56 -7.40 -6.04
N GLU A 859 -0.95 -8.53 -6.37
CA GLU A 859 -1.33 -9.42 -7.49
C GLU A 859 -2.81 -9.81 -7.40
N ARG A 860 -3.24 -10.37 -6.25
CA ARG A 860 -4.64 -10.75 -5.99
C ARG A 860 -5.63 -9.60 -6.20
N VAL A 861 -5.27 -8.39 -5.76
CA VAL A 861 -6.10 -7.19 -5.96
C VAL A 861 -6.12 -6.73 -7.41
N LEU A 862 -4.99 -6.81 -8.13
CA LEU A 862 -4.93 -6.49 -9.56
C LEU A 862 -5.80 -7.45 -10.37
N SER A 863 -5.75 -8.76 -10.10
CA SER A 863 -6.64 -9.74 -10.73
C SER A 863 -8.12 -9.45 -10.46
N LEU A 864 -8.49 -9.11 -9.23
CA LEU A 864 -9.88 -8.73 -8.91
C LEU A 864 -10.32 -7.43 -9.62
N LYS A 865 -9.45 -6.41 -9.68
CA LYS A 865 -9.71 -5.16 -10.44
C LYS A 865 -9.86 -5.44 -11.94
N GLU A 866 -9.05 -6.31 -12.51
CA GLU A 866 -9.14 -6.69 -13.92
C GLU A 866 -10.45 -7.45 -14.21
N THR A 867 -10.84 -8.37 -13.33
CA THR A 867 -12.12 -9.09 -13.41
C THR A 867 -13.32 -8.15 -13.32
N PHE A 868 -13.34 -7.19 -12.38
CA PHE A 868 -14.40 -6.19 -12.34
C PHE A 868 -14.47 -5.33 -13.62
N ARG A 869 -13.33 -5.00 -14.26
CA ARG A 869 -13.33 -4.28 -15.56
C ARG A 869 -13.85 -5.12 -16.72
N LYS A 870 -13.73 -6.45 -16.67
CA LYS A 870 -14.29 -7.37 -17.67
C LYS A 870 -15.80 -7.51 -17.53
N ILE A 871 -16.33 -7.49 -16.30
CA ILE A 871 -17.76 -7.63 -16.01
C ILE A 871 -18.49 -6.29 -16.17
N HIS A 872 -17.94 -5.19 -15.63
CA HIS A 872 -18.67 -3.94 -15.41
C HIS A 872 -18.19 -2.81 -16.33
N LYS A 873 -19.05 -2.37 -17.27
CA LYS A 873 -18.73 -1.34 -18.26
C LYS A 873 -18.58 0.08 -17.70
N LYS A 874 -19.33 0.44 -16.65
CA LYS A 874 -19.29 1.75 -15.99
C LYS A 874 -18.78 1.66 -14.54
N LEU A 875 -17.60 1.07 -14.36
CA LEU A 875 -16.98 0.84 -13.07
C LEU A 875 -16.23 2.07 -12.54
N GLY A 876 -16.60 2.57 -11.36
CA GLY A 876 -15.74 3.42 -10.54
C GLY A 876 -14.83 2.59 -9.63
N ILE A 877 -13.54 2.93 -9.52
CA ILE A 877 -12.60 2.30 -8.57
C ILE A 877 -12.11 3.35 -7.58
N ILE A 878 -12.28 3.06 -6.28
CA ILE A 878 -11.73 3.86 -5.17
C ILE A 878 -10.65 3.02 -4.45
N GLU A 879 -9.51 3.63 -4.18
CA GLU A 879 -8.29 2.98 -3.71
C GLU A 879 -7.47 3.96 -2.84
N TRP A 880 -6.44 3.47 -2.14
CA TRP A 880 -5.47 4.34 -1.49
C TRP A 880 -4.73 5.23 -2.51
N LYS A 881 -4.62 6.54 -2.23
CA LYS A 881 -3.90 7.54 -3.05
C LYS A 881 -2.46 7.17 -3.45
N GLN A 882 -1.82 6.24 -2.74
CA GLN A 882 -0.46 5.74 -3.03
C GLN A 882 -0.43 4.52 -3.98
N LEU A 883 -1.59 3.92 -4.25
CA LEU A 883 -1.79 2.72 -5.06
C LEU A 883 -2.75 2.94 -6.25
N ALA A 884 -3.56 4.00 -6.21
CA ALA A 884 -4.52 4.36 -7.26
C ALA A 884 -3.83 4.67 -8.59
N ILE A 885 -4.04 3.82 -9.59
CA ILE A 885 -3.42 3.90 -10.92
C ILE A 885 -4.10 4.97 -11.79
N LYS A 886 -3.33 5.65 -12.63
CA LYS A 886 -3.84 6.56 -13.68
C LYS A 886 -3.10 6.30 -14.99
N THR A 887 -3.81 5.83 -16.01
CA THR A 887 -3.33 5.68 -17.39
C THR A 887 -4.14 6.59 -18.32
N GLU A 888 -3.87 6.54 -19.62
CA GLU A 888 -4.70 7.21 -20.62
C GLU A 888 -6.07 6.51 -20.76
N ASP A 889 -6.12 5.17 -20.61
CA ASP A 889 -7.35 4.38 -20.75
C ASP A 889 -8.28 4.41 -19.53
N TYR A 890 -7.74 4.52 -18.31
CA TYR A 890 -8.55 4.55 -17.08
C TYR A 890 -7.90 5.28 -15.90
N ILE A 891 -8.74 5.75 -14.99
CA ILE A 891 -8.35 6.52 -13.80
C ILE A 891 -8.97 5.86 -12.55
N GLU A 892 -8.13 5.44 -11.61
CA GLU A 892 -8.55 5.10 -10.25
C GLU A 892 -8.54 6.35 -9.35
N TYR A 893 -9.44 6.34 -8.37
CA TYR A 893 -9.75 7.47 -7.51
C TYR A 893 -9.36 7.22 -6.05
N SER A 894 -9.20 8.29 -5.27
CA SER A 894 -8.68 8.19 -3.89
C SER A 894 -9.77 8.28 -2.81
N HIS A 895 -9.73 7.38 -1.82
CA HIS A 895 -10.43 7.55 -0.53
C HIS A 895 -10.15 8.95 0.06
N PHE A 896 -11.09 9.54 0.81
CA PHE A 896 -11.01 10.88 1.42
C PHE A 896 -10.85 12.08 0.48
N VAL A 897 -10.68 11.88 -0.84
CA VAL A 897 -10.41 12.97 -1.80
C VAL A 897 -11.39 12.97 -2.97
N ASP A 898 -11.59 11.81 -3.60
CA ASP A 898 -12.49 11.67 -4.75
C ASP A 898 -13.80 10.95 -4.36
N GLY A 899 -13.79 10.14 -3.29
CA GLY A 899 -15.00 9.57 -2.67
C GLY A 899 -15.90 10.59 -1.95
N ARG A 900 -15.44 11.84 -1.80
CA ARG A 900 -16.10 12.99 -1.17
C ARG A 900 -16.18 14.18 -2.10
N GLY A 901 -17.02 15.18 -1.82
CA GLY A 901 -17.06 16.49 -2.50
C GLY A 901 -17.46 16.53 -3.99
N VAL A 902 -17.24 15.46 -4.77
CA VAL A 902 -17.47 15.41 -6.21
C VAL A 902 -18.62 14.47 -6.61
N ASN A 903 -19.16 14.71 -7.81
CA ASN A 903 -20.22 13.92 -8.44
C ASN A 903 -19.71 12.95 -9.53
N ARG A 904 -18.40 12.69 -9.63
CA ARG A 904 -17.77 11.90 -10.74
C ARG A 904 -18.43 10.54 -11.01
N PHE A 905 -18.97 9.90 -9.98
CA PHE A 905 -19.56 8.56 -10.06
C PHE A 905 -21.09 8.55 -10.23
N SER A 906 -21.75 9.70 -10.49
CA SER A 906 -23.22 9.72 -10.68
C SER A 906 -23.67 8.83 -11.83
N GLU A 907 -22.87 8.78 -12.89
CA GLU A 907 -23.10 7.98 -14.10
C GLU A 907 -22.57 6.54 -13.99
N CYS A 908 -21.86 6.20 -12.91
CA CYS A 908 -21.35 4.84 -12.69
C CYS A 908 -22.50 3.91 -12.27
N ASP A 909 -22.54 2.71 -12.84
CA ASP A 909 -23.52 1.68 -12.45
C ASP A 909 -22.99 0.87 -11.26
N VAL A 910 -21.65 0.84 -11.11
CA VAL A 910 -20.92 0.08 -10.10
C VAL A 910 -19.77 0.89 -9.53
N ILE A 911 -19.54 0.81 -8.22
CA ILE A 911 -18.31 1.27 -7.57
C ILE A 911 -17.64 0.09 -6.85
N ALA A 912 -16.32 -0.02 -6.94
CA ALA A 912 -15.50 -0.92 -6.12
C ALA A 912 -14.51 -0.13 -5.26
N SER A 913 -14.58 -0.28 -3.93
CA SER A 913 -13.72 0.40 -2.95
C SER A 913 -12.73 -0.58 -2.32
N PHE A 914 -11.43 -0.28 -2.34
CA PHE A 914 -10.34 -1.23 -2.04
C PHE A 914 -9.56 -0.91 -0.75
N GLY A 915 -10.08 -1.41 0.38
CA GLY A 915 -9.46 -1.26 1.69
C GLY A 915 -10.36 -0.58 2.71
N ILE A 916 -10.14 -0.85 3.99
CA ILE A 916 -10.86 -0.14 5.06
C ILE A 916 -10.34 1.30 5.10
N PRO A 917 -11.18 2.33 4.88
CA PRO A 917 -10.72 3.71 4.84
C PRO A 917 -10.52 4.27 6.24
N TYR A 918 -9.38 3.94 6.86
CA TYR A 918 -8.97 4.48 8.17
C TYR A 918 -7.97 5.64 8.06
N GLN A 919 -8.18 6.68 8.89
CA GLN A 919 -7.25 7.79 9.04
C GLN A 919 -5.99 7.38 9.85
N ASN A 920 -5.00 8.27 10.00
CA ASN A 920 -3.79 7.94 10.76
C ASN A 920 -4.11 7.85 12.27
N ILE A 921 -4.21 6.62 12.80
CA ILE A 921 -4.59 6.30 14.18
C ILE A 921 -3.82 7.14 15.22
N GLY A 922 -2.52 7.36 15.04
CA GLY A 922 -1.73 8.18 15.97
C GLY A 922 -2.09 9.67 15.95
N VAL A 923 -2.48 10.20 14.80
CA VAL A 923 -2.99 11.58 14.65
C VAL A 923 -4.40 11.68 15.26
N VAL A 924 -5.26 10.68 15.03
CA VAL A 924 -6.60 10.64 15.64
C VAL A 924 -6.52 10.55 17.17
N ALA A 925 -5.61 9.75 17.72
CA ALA A 925 -5.38 9.67 19.16
C ALA A 925 -4.88 11.00 19.74
N ALA A 926 -3.90 11.64 19.09
CA ALA A 926 -3.42 12.97 19.47
C ALA A 926 -4.51 14.03 19.37
N HIS A 927 -5.37 13.96 18.35
CA HIS A 927 -6.49 14.88 18.18
C HIS A 927 -7.54 14.71 19.28
N ILE A 928 -7.92 13.49 19.63
CA ILE A 928 -8.88 13.23 20.73
C ILE A 928 -8.31 13.78 22.04
N LYS A 929 -7.04 13.50 22.38
CA LYS A 929 -6.41 14.08 23.57
C LYS A 929 -6.47 15.60 23.58
N VAL A 930 -6.18 16.28 22.47
CA VAL A 930 -6.25 17.75 22.39
C VAL A 930 -7.69 18.29 22.52
N MET A 931 -8.71 17.49 22.21
CA MET A 931 -10.13 17.89 22.31
C MET A 931 -10.79 17.53 23.65
N THR A 932 -10.32 16.49 24.36
CA THR A 932 -10.90 16.05 25.65
C THR A 932 -10.01 16.29 26.88
N ASP A 933 -8.72 16.58 26.67
CA ASP A 933 -7.64 16.57 27.68
C ASP A 933 -7.39 15.20 28.36
N GLU A 934 -8.07 14.14 27.91
CA GLU A 934 -7.97 12.79 28.48
C GLU A 934 -6.78 11.97 27.95
N ALA A 935 -6.37 10.96 28.73
CA ALA A 935 -5.33 10.00 28.32
C ALA A 935 -5.87 8.98 27.30
N VAL A 936 -5.35 9.03 26.06
CA VAL A 936 -5.81 8.17 24.96
C VAL A 936 -4.87 6.98 24.74
N HIS A 937 -5.32 5.78 25.14
CA HIS A 937 -4.56 4.53 24.98
C HIS A 937 -4.88 3.83 23.64
N VAL A 938 -3.86 3.64 22.81
CA VAL A 938 -3.98 2.90 21.53
C VAL A 938 -4.05 1.39 21.80
N GLY A 939 -5.09 0.74 21.28
CA GLY A 939 -5.30 -0.71 21.43
C GLY A 939 -6.39 -1.11 22.44
N ASN A 940 -6.92 -0.17 23.22
CA ASN A 940 -8.14 -0.41 23.99
C ASN A 940 -9.35 -0.47 23.04
N LEU A 941 -10.00 -1.64 22.96
CA LEU A 941 -11.13 -1.90 22.05
C LEU A 941 -12.43 -1.19 22.46
N GLU A 942 -12.60 -0.87 23.74
CA GLU A 942 -13.81 -0.20 24.27
C GLU A 942 -13.64 1.32 24.46
N GLY A 943 -12.40 1.79 24.37
CA GLY A 943 -12.01 3.19 24.60
C GLY A 943 -12.56 4.16 23.56
N ILE A 944 -12.59 5.44 23.93
CA ILE A 944 -13.08 6.56 23.09
C ILE A 944 -12.44 6.57 21.69
N LEU A 945 -11.14 6.26 21.58
CA LEU A 945 -10.43 6.15 20.31
C LEU A 945 -11.02 5.11 19.36
N GLN A 946 -11.37 3.91 19.84
CA GLN A 946 -11.88 2.85 18.98
C GLN A 946 -13.32 3.16 18.52
N LYS A 947 -14.13 3.77 19.38
CA LYS A 947 -15.47 4.28 19.04
C LYS A 947 -15.38 5.35 17.94
N TYR A 948 -14.57 6.39 18.17
CA TYR A 948 -14.34 7.49 17.22
C TYR A 948 -13.77 7.01 15.87
N LEU A 949 -12.80 6.07 15.88
CA LEU A 949 -12.26 5.47 14.66
C LEU A 949 -13.30 4.64 13.90
N THR A 950 -14.13 3.88 14.60
CA THR A 950 -15.20 3.06 13.98
C THR A 950 -16.19 3.97 13.27
N GLU A 951 -16.60 5.08 13.89
CA GLU A 951 -17.51 6.05 13.26
C GLU A 951 -16.89 6.77 12.06
N LEU A 952 -15.62 7.17 12.12
CA LEU A 952 -14.92 7.75 10.97
C LEU A 952 -14.88 6.78 9.76
N ILE A 953 -14.65 5.49 10.02
CA ILE A 953 -14.64 4.44 8.98
C ILE A 953 -16.04 4.24 8.39
N ARG A 954 -17.06 4.09 9.25
CA ARG A 954 -18.46 3.94 8.82
C ARG A 954 -18.93 5.16 8.01
N GLY A 955 -18.58 6.36 8.45
CA GLY A 955 -18.88 7.61 7.74
C GLY A 955 -18.24 7.68 6.35
N GLU A 956 -16.97 7.29 6.20
CA GLU A 956 -16.34 7.27 4.87
C GLU A 956 -17.02 6.26 3.93
N ILE A 957 -17.35 5.06 4.42
CA ILE A 957 -18.06 4.02 3.66
C ILE A 957 -19.42 4.55 3.17
N ILE A 958 -20.19 5.22 4.03
CA ILE A 958 -21.48 5.84 3.67
C ILE A 958 -21.29 6.96 2.63
N GLN A 959 -20.24 7.77 2.72
CA GLN A 959 -19.94 8.81 1.72
C GLN A 959 -19.60 8.22 0.35
N GLU A 960 -18.82 7.12 0.32
CA GLU A 960 -18.43 6.40 -0.90
C GLU A 960 -19.62 5.69 -1.55
N ILE A 961 -20.44 4.95 -0.79
CA ILE A 961 -21.70 4.36 -1.27
C ILE A 961 -22.62 5.45 -1.82
N GLY A 962 -22.75 6.55 -1.08
CA GLY A 962 -23.55 7.71 -1.47
C GLY A 962 -23.13 8.36 -2.80
N ARG A 963 -21.97 8.02 -3.38
CA ARG A 963 -21.55 8.51 -4.70
C ARG A 963 -22.34 7.89 -5.86
N LEU A 964 -22.87 6.67 -5.72
CA LEU A 964 -23.73 6.02 -6.73
C LEU A 964 -25.09 6.72 -6.95
N ARG A 965 -25.53 7.55 -5.98
CA ARG A 965 -26.82 8.26 -6.01
C ARG A 965 -28.04 7.34 -6.21
N ALA A 966 -28.00 6.11 -5.68
CA ALA A 966 -29.02 5.08 -5.92
C ALA A 966 -30.48 5.53 -5.72
N HIS A 967 -30.74 6.33 -4.69
CA HIS A 967 -32.07 6.91 -4.40
C HIS A 967 -32.61 7.87 -5.48
N ARG A 968 -31.75 8.37 -6.39
CA ARG A 968 -32.14 9.15 -7.58
C ARG A 968 -32.38 8.29 -8.82
N ARG A 969 -31.95 7.02 -8.77
CA ARG A 969 -31.91 6.05 -9.87
C ARG A 969 -32.72 4.79 -9.51
N CYS A 970 -33.86 4.98 -8.84
CA CYS A 970 -34.71 3.91 -8.28
C CYS A 970 -35.17 2.84 -9.29
N ASN A 971 -35.15 3.13 -10.59
CA ASN A 971 -35.46 2.18 -11.67
C ASN A 971 -34.25 1.37 -12.15
N GLU A 972 -33.07 1.55 -11.55
CA GLU A 972 -31.80 0.91 -11.95
C GLU A 972 -31.21 0.15 -10.76
N GLU A 973 -30.81 -1.11 -10.95
CA GLU A 973 -30.07 -1.88 -9.94
C GLU A 973 -28.58 -1.48 -9.96
N LEU A 974 -28.05 -1.06 -8.82
CA LEU A 974 -26.67 -0.54 -8.68
C LEU A 974 -25.88 -1.36 -7.67
N ILE A 975 -24.56 -1.50 -7.91
CA ILE A 975 -23.72 -2.39 -7.09
C ILE A 975 -22.55 -1.61 -6.45
N PHE A 976 -22.37 -1.77 -5.14
CA PHE A 976 -21.19 -1.30 -4.42
C PHE A 976 -20.39 -2.48 -3.88
N TYR A 977 -19.22 -2.75 -4.47
CA TYR A 977 -18.27 -3.73 -3.95
C TYR A 977 -17.37 -3.08 -2.90
N PHE A 978 -17.47 -3.52 -1.65
CA PHE A 978 -16.53 -3.15 -0.60
C PHE A 978 -15.49 -4.26 -0.44
N CYS A 979 -14.28 -4.03 -0.92
CA CYS A 979 -13.20 -5.01 -0.91
C CYS A 979 -12.30 -4.82 0.31
N ALA A 980 -12.73 -5.33 1.47
CA ALA A 980 -11.89 -5.61 2.64
C ALA A 980 -12.65 -6.43 3.69
N ASP A 981 -11.91 -7.16 4.54
CA ASP A 981 -12.47 -7.90 5.67
C ASP A 981 -12.94 -6.94 6.78
N TYR A 982 -14.20 -6.49 6.72
CA TYR A 982 -14.85 -5.59 7.68
C TYR A 982 -16.35 -5.92 7.79
N ASP A 983 -16.97 -5.61 8.93
CA ASP A 983 -18.41 -5.76 9.12
C ASP A 983 -19.18 -4.56 8.53
N LEU A 984 -20.18 -4.87 7.69
CA LEU A 984 -21.05 -3.90 7.02
C LEU A 984 -22.50 -3.96 7.51
N SER A 985 -22.81 -4.76 8.55
CA SER A 985 -24.19 -4.93 9.05
C SER A 985 -24.85 -3.61 9.45
N PHE A 986 -24.05 -2.63 9.91
CA PHE A 986 -24.51 -1.27 10.22
C PHE A 986 -25.16 -0.53 9.02
N LEU A 987 -24.95 -0.97 7.78
CA LEU A 987 -25.60 -0.38 6.61
C LEU A 987 -27.10 -0.70 6.57
N LEU A 988 -27.56 -1.77 7.23
CA LEU A 988 -29.00 -2.07 7.35
C LEU A 988 -29.72 -1.01 8.19
N ASP A 989 -29.05 -0.49 9.23
CA ASP A 989 -29.57 0.61 10.05
C ASP A 989 -29.52 1.96 9.32
N GLU A 990 -28.55 2.18 8.43
CA GLU A 990 -28.28 3.47 7.79
C GLU A 990 -28.91 3.64 6.39
N LEU A 991 -29.13 2.55 5.64
CA LEU A 991 -29.65 2.51 4.27
C LEU A 991 -30.90 1.62 4.17
N PRO A 992 -32.12 2.15 4.40
CA PRO A 992 -33.34 1.35 4.41
C PRO A 992 -33.57 0.59 3.10
N GLY A 993 -33.77 -0.72 3.18
CA GLY A 993 -34.03 -1.59 2.03
C GLY A 993 -32.80 -2.14 1.31
N VAL A 994 -31.57 -1.73 1.67
CA VAL A 994 -30.34 -2.17 0.98
C VAL A 994 -30.17 -3.70 0.99
N LYS A 995 -29.82 -4.29 -0.16
CA LYS A 995 -29.42 -5.71 -0.25
C LYS A 995 -27.95 -5.84 0.18
N LEU A 996 -27.67 -6.47 1.32
CA LEU A 996 -26.31 -6.74 1.78
C LEU A 996 -25.90 -8.20 1.50
N GLU A 997 -24.79 -8.39 0.80
CA GLU A 997 -24.22 -9.69 0.44
C GLU A 997 -22.77 -9.81 0.94
N VAL A 998 -22.31 -11.04 1.20
CA VAL A 998 -20.91 -11.33 1.57
C VAL A 998 -20.38 -12.43 0.64
N ILE A 999 -19.28 -12.16 -0.05
CA ILE A 999 -18.68 -13.05 -1.07
C ILE A 999 -17.17 -13.09 -0.85
N ASP A 1000 -16.56 -14.28 -0.81
CA ASP A 1000 -15.09 -14.39 -0.79
C ASP A 1000 -14.52 -14.02 -2.17
N ALA A 1001 -13.45 -13.23 -2.21
CA ALA A 1001 -12.80 -12.76 -3.43
C ALA A 1001 -12.42 -13.89 -4.42
N CYS A 1002 -12.07 -15.08 -3.91
CA CYS A 1002 -11.82 -16.28 -4.71
C CYS A 1002 -13.04 -16.69 -5.54
N THR A 1003 -14.26 -16.35 -5.10
CA THR A 1003 -15.53 -16.69 -5.76
C THR A 1003 -15.87 -15.77 -6.93
N LEU A 1004 -15.21 -14.61 -7.01
CA LEU A 1004 -15.33 -13.66 -8.11
C LEU A 1004 -14.15 -13.81 -9.09
N CYS A 1005 -12.98 -14.18 -8.58
CA CYS A 1005 -11.76 -14.42 -9.35
C CYS A 1005 -10.87 -15.39 -8.57
N THR A 1006 -10.65 -16.60 -9.09
CA THR A 1006 -9.84 -17.62 -8.40
C THR A 1006 -8.43 -17.11 -8.06
N GLU A 1007 -7.83 -16.30 -8.94
CA GLU A 1007 -6.53 -15.64 -8.74
C GLU A 1007 -6.55 -14.58 -7.62
N ALA A 1008 -7.70 -13.98 -7.32
CA ALA A 1008 -7.88 -13.11 -6.15
C ALA A 1008 -8.02 -13.89 -4.83
N GLY A 1009 -8.23 -15.21 -4.88
CA GLY A 1009 -8.24 -16.09 -3.71
C GLY A 1009 -6.88 -16.22 -3.03
N SER A 1010 -6.86 -16.72 -1.79
CA SER A 1010 -5.62 -17.06 -1.09
C SER A 1010 -4.90 -18.23 -1.78
N ARG A 1011 -3.58 -18.37 -1.54
CA ARG A 1011 -2.76 -19.46 -2.09
C ARG A 1011 -3.33 -20.86 -1.82
N ASP A 1012 -4.01 -21.05 -0.69
CA ASP A 1012 -4.65 -22.32 -0.33
C ASP A 1012 -5.95 -22.54 -1.12
N GLN A 1013 -6.78 -21.52 -1.30
CA GLN A 1013 -7.98 -21.59 -2.14
C GLN A 1013 -7.61 -21.83 -3.61
N GLN A 1014 -6.63 -21.08 -4.14
CA GLN A 1014 -6.05 -21.29 -5.47
C GLN A 1014 -5.52 -22.73 -5.65
N THR A 1015 -4.75 -23.24 -4.68
CA THR A 1015 -4.24 -24.63 -4.70
C THR A 1015 -5.40 -25.63 -4.71
N GLY A 1016 -6.45 -25.39 -3.92
CA GLY A 1016 -7.64 -26.23 -3.86
C GLY A 1016 -8.41 -26.30 -5.18
N HIS A 1017 -8.73 -25.14 -5.78
CA HIS A 1017 -9.40 -25.07 -7.08
C HIS A 1017 -8.54 -25.76 -8.16
N ALA A 1018 -7.24 -25.45 -8.23
CA ALA A 1018 -6.34 -26.06 -9.20
C ALA A 1018 -6.27 -27.59 -9.06
N ILE A 1019 -6.25 -28.13 -7.83
CA ILE A 1019 -6.29 -29.58 -7.59
C ILE A 1019 -7.59 -30.21 -8.11
N ILE A 1020 -8.76 -29.58 -7.93
CA ILE A 1020 -10.03 -30.07 -8.49
C ILE A 1020 -9.98 -30.05 -10.02
N LYS A 1021 -9.57 -28.93 -10.62
CA LYS A 1021 -9.48 -28.78 -12.08
C LYS A 1021 -8.57 -29.83 -12.72
N ALA A 1022 -7.41 -30.10 -12.10
CA ALA A 1022 -6.49 -31.16 -12.51
C ALA A 1022 -7.01 -32.58 -12.23
N PHE A 1023 -7.78 -32.80 -11.16
CA PHE A 1023 -8.43 -34.08 -10.88
C PHE A 1023 -9.47 -34.41 -11.95
N ASN A 1024 -10.33 -33.44 -12.31
CA ASN A 1024 -11.33 -33.59 -13.36
C ASN A 1024 -10.68 -33.85 -14.72
N GLN A 1025 -9.66 -33.06 -15.11
CA GLN A 1025 -8.91 -33.27 -16.35
C GLN A 1025 -8.29 -34.68 -16.44
N LEU A 1026 -7.78 -35.22 -15.34
CA LEU A 1026 -7.25 -36.60 -15.29
C LEU A 1026 -8.35 -37.67 -15.32
N LEU A 1027 -9.52 -37.38 -14.77
CA LEU A 1027 -10.69 -38.27 -14.80
C LEU A 1027 -11.27 -38.37 -16.21
N GLU A 1028 -11.50 -37.21 -16.86
CA GLU A 1028 -11.98 -37.08 -18.24
C GLU A 1028 -11.04 -37.75 -19.25
N SER A 1029 -9.72 -37.56 -19.09
CA SER A 1029 -8.70 -38.20 -19.93
C SER A 1029 -8.39 -39.66 -19.53
N GLN A 1030 -9.13 -40.24 -18.58
CA GLN A 1030 -8.96 -41.61 -18.05
C GLN A 1030 -7.54 -41.92 -17.53
N GLN A 1031 -6.79 -40.90 -17.13
CA GLN A 1031 -5.40 -41.04 -16.67
C GLN A 1031 -5.31 -41.41 -15.19
N LYS A 1032 -4.19 -42.02 -14.80
CA LYS A 1032 -3.96 -42.52 -13.44
C LYS A 1032 -3.78 -41.37 -12.44
N ILE A 1033 -4.90 -40.89 -11.88
CA ILE A 1033 -4.93 -39.82 -10.87
C ILE A 1033 -3.96 -40.11 -9.71
N CYS A 1034 -2.90 -39.30 -9.57
CA CYS A 1034 -1.90 -39.41 -8.51
C CYS A 1034 -1.27 -38.05 -8.19
N GLN A 1035 -0.57 -37.95 -7.04
CA GLN A 1035 0.05 -36.69 -6.60
C GLN A 1035 0.96 -36.08 -7.66
N THR A 1036 1.79 -36.89 -8.34
CA THR A 1036 2.75 -36.42 -9.35
C THR A 1036 2.07 -35.95 -10.63
N ALA A 1037 0.97 -36.59 -11.05
CA ALA A 1037 0.19 -36.15 -12.22
C ALA A 1037 -0.50 -34.80 -11.95
N ILE A 1038 -1.18 -34.66 -10.79
CA ILE A 1038 -1.83 -33.40 -10.42
C ILE A 1038 -0.80 -32.30 -10.20
N ALA A 1039 0.31 -32.59 -9.50
CA ALA A 1039 1.40 -31.63 -9.31
C ALA A 1039 1.98 -31.13 -10.65
N LYS A 1040 2.10 -32.01 -11.65
CA LYS A 1040 2.55 -31.64 -13.00
C LYS A 1040 1.55 -30.74 -13.73
N ILE A 1041 0.24 -31.00 -13.61
CA ILE A 1041 -0.81 -30.17 -14.24
C ILE A 1041 -0.88 -28.78 -13.59
N ILE A 1042 -0.87 -28.69 -12.26
CA ILE A 1042 -0.98 -27.42 -11.53
C ILE A 1042 0.38 -26.72 -11.34
N ASN A 1043 1.41 -27.15 -12.08
CA ASN A 1043 2.77 -26.63 -12.05
C ASN A 1043 3.35 -26.42 -10.63
N THR A 1044 3.23 -27.44 -9.77
CA THR A 1044 3.73 -27.40 -8.38
C THR A 1044 4.49 -28.68 -8.00
N THR A 1045 4.98 -28.75 -6.78
CA THR A 1045 5.68 -29.95 -6.29
C THR A 1045 4.71 -31.00 -5.74
N GLN A 1046 5.03 -32.28 -5.95
CA GLN A 1046 4.33 -33.39 -5.28
C GLN A 1046 4.35 -33.23 -3.75
N GLY A 1047 5.44 -32.71 -3.19
CA GLY A 1047 5.54 -32.38 -1.77
C GLY A 1047 4.52 -31.33 -1.30
N TRP A 1048 4.23 -30.31 -2.11
CA TRP A 1048 3.18 -29.33 -1.84
C TRP A 1048 1.79 -29.98 -1.84
N VAL A 1049 1.44 -30.75 -2.89
CA VAL A 1049 0.16 -31.48 -2.95
C VAL A 1049 0.01 -32.46 -1.78
N SER A 1050 1.10 -33.14 -1.39
CA SER A 1050 1.12 -34.04 -0.23
C SER A 1050 0.87 -33.29 1.08
N ARG A 1051 1.55 -32.18 1.33
CA ARG A 1051 1.34 -31.33 2.52
C ARG A 1051 -0.07 -30.72 2.55
N PHE A 1052 -0.51 -30.13 1.44
CA PHE A 1052 -1.84 -29.53 1.30
C PHE A 1052 -2.96 -30.53 1.63
N THR A 1053 -2.79 -31.80 1.22
CA THR A 1053 -3.77 -32.87 1.48
C THR A 1053 -3.64 -33.57 2.83
N GLN A 1054 -2.70 -33.20 3.71
CA GLN A 1054 -2.64 -33.76 5.07
C GLN A 1054 -3.89 -33.43 5.90
N ARG A 1055 -4.57 -32.30 5.63
CA ARG A 1055 -5.81 -31.91 6.33
C ARG A 1055 -6.98 -32.88 6.14
N TRP A 1056 -6.90 -33.80 5.18
CA TRP A 1056 -7.84 -34.91 4.96
C TRP A 1056 -7.22 -36.29 5.28
N GLY A 1057 -6.22 -36.34 6.17
CA GLY A 1057 -5.44 -37.54 6.47
C GLY A 1057 -4.56 -38.02 5.30
N GLY A 1058 -4.14 -37.10 4.43
CA GLY A 1058 -3.21 -37.33 3.34
C GLY A 1058 -3.86 -37.77 2.02
N TRP A 1059 -3.14 -37.56 0.92
CA TRP A 1059 -3.59 -37.81 -0.46
C TRP A 1059 -4.32 -39.15 -0.69
N VAL A 1060 -3.85 -40.24 -0.07
CA VAL A 1060 -4.45 -41.58 -0.27
C VAL A 1060 -5.87 -41.65 0.32
N ARG A 1061 -6.16 -40.91 1.40
CA ARG A 1061 -7.51 -40.79 1.95
C ARG A 1061 -8.33 -39.78 1.13
N PHE A 1062 -7.80 -38.59 0.87
CA PHE A 1062 -8.43 -37.56 0.02
C PHE A 1062 -8.92 -38.12 -1.33
N LYS A 1063 -8.03 -38.80 -2.09
CA LYS A 1063 -8.39 -39.44 -3.37
C LYS A 1063 -9.45 -40.54 -3.18
N LYS A 1064 -9.35 -41.38 -2.15
CA LYS A 1064 -10.33 -42.43 -1.88
C LYS A 1064 -11.71 -41.83 -1.56
N LEU A 1065 -11.75 -40.75 -0.79
CA LEU A 1065 -12.98 -40.06 -0.38
C LEU A 1065 -13.68 -39.45 -1.59
N LEU A 1066 -12.93 -38.70 -2.43
CA LEU A 1066 -13.44 -38.17 -3.70
C LEU A 1066 -13.99 -39.27 -4.62
N LEU A 1067 -13.23 -40.35 -4.85
CA LEU A 1067 -13.68 -41.45 -5.72
C LEU A 1067 -14.87 -42.21 -5.14
N LEU A 1068 -14.90 -42.51 -3.83
CA LEU A 1068 -16.02 -43.19 -3.20
C LEU A 1068 -17.31 -42.36 -3.26
N LEU A 1069 -17.21 -41.04 -3.15
CA LEU A 1069 -18.36 -40.14 -3.31
C LEU A 1069 -18.84 -40.14 -4.76
N LEU A 1070 -17.94 -39.98 -5.75
CA LEU A 1070 -18.28 -40.07 -7.18
C LEU A 1070 -18.92 -41.43 -7.54
N ASP A 1071 -18.31 -42.55 -7.13
CA ASP A 1071 -18.84 -43.91 -7.31
C ASP A 1071 -20.24 -44.09 -6.68
N SER A 1072 -20.55 -43.36 -5.58
CA SER A 1072 -21.85 -43.44 -4.90
C SER A 1072 -23.02 -42.81 -5.68
N PHE A 1073 -22.73 -41.94 -6.66
CA PHE A 1073 -23.71 -41.40 -7.61
C PHE A 1073 -23.90 -42.31 -8.84
N HIS A 1074 -22.93 -43.17 -9.15
CA HIS A 1074 -22.99 -44.12 -10.27
C HIS A 1074 -23.55 -45.51 -9.90
N SER A 1075 -24.17 -45.65 -8.72
CA SER A 1075 -24.66 -46.96 -8.24
C SER A 1075 -26.18 -46.97 -7.98
N ASP A 1076 -26.93 -47.52 -8.94
CA ASP A 1076 -28.36 -47.84 -8.84
C ASP A 1076 -28.60 -48.96 -7.80
N SER A 1077 -28.65 -48.61 -6.53
CA SER A 1077 -28.77 -49.57 -5.43
C SER A 1077 -30.22 -50.03 -5.17
N ASN A 1078 -30.83 -50.70 -6.14
CA ASN A 1078 -31.99 -51.57 -5.92
C ASN A 1078 -31.54 -52.87 -5.20
N LYS A 1079 -31.15 -52.73 -3.93
CA LYS A 1079 -30.86 -53.84 -3.02
C LYS A 1079 -31.52 -53.58 -1.65
N ASN A 1080 -32.11 -54.63 -1.10
CA ASN A 1080 -32.93 -54.56 0.11
C ASN A 1080 -32.08 -54.29 1.36
N LEU A 1081 -32.75 -53.77 2.39
CA LEU A 1081 -32.17 -53.39 3.68
C LEU A 1081 -31.68 -54.56 4.55
N THR A 1082 -31.69 -55.80 4.04
CA THR A 1082 -31.53 -57.05 4.80
C THR A 1082 -30.08 -57.45 5.06
N ASP A 1083 -29.13 -56.77 4.43
CA ASP A 1083 -27.73 -57.18 4.36
C ASP A 1083 -26.78 -56.29 5.20
N LEU A 1084 -27.34 -55.41 6.05
CA LEU A 1084 -26.62 -54.50 6.95
C LEU A 1084 -26.79 -54.89 8.42
N SER A 1085 -25.80 -54.59 9.26
CA SER A 1085 -25.95 -54.66 10.73
C SER A 1085 -26.75 -53.48 11.30
N ASP A 1086 -27.25 -53.61 12.53
CA ASP A 1086 -27.94 -52.52 13.23
C ASP A 1086 -27.06 -51.25 13.36
N ASP A 1087 -25.75 -51.42 13.58
CA ASP A 1087 -24.78 -50.32 13.60
C ASP A 1087 -24.67 -49.61 12.23
N GLU A 1088 -24.60 -50.39 11.13
CA GLU A 1088 -24.53 -49.84 9.77
C GLU A 1088 -25.83 -49.11 9.38
N ILE A 1089 -26.99 -49.63 9.83
CA ILE A 1089 -28.29 -48.99 9.67
C ILE A 1089 -28.37 -47.69 10.49
N TRP A 1090 -27.88 -47.69 11.73
CA TRP A 1090 -27.80 -46.51 12.58
C TRP A 1090 -26.89 -45.43 11.97
N PHE A 1091 -25.71 -45.81 11.45
CA PHE A 1091 -24.86 -44.88 10.71
C PHE A 1091 -25.59 -44.26 9.51
N ALA A 1092 -26.32 -45.07 8.74
CA ALA A 1092 -27.02 -44.64 7.53
C ALA A 1092 -28.28 -43.78 7.76
N ARG A 1093 -29.02 -44.00 8.85
CA ARG A 1093 -30.31 -43.36 9.12
C ARG A 1093 -30.27 -42.28 10.21
N GLU A 1094 -29.44 -42.45 11.23
CA GLU A 1094 -29.41 -41.59 12.41
C GLU A 1094 -28.15 -40.71 12.40
N TYR A 1095 -26.96 -41.33 12.41
CA TYR A 1095 -25.71 -40.60 12.66
C TYR A 1095 -25.34 -39.62 11.54
N PHE A 1096 -25.20 -40.08 10.29
CA PHE A 1096 -24.77 -39.19 9.20
C PHE A 1096 -25.80 -38.09 8.87
N PRO A 1097 -27.13 -38.34 8.88
CA PRO A 1097 -28.13 -37.29 8.79
C PRO A 1097 -28.05 -36.28 9.95
N THR A 1098 -27.92 -36.73 11.19
CA THR A 1098 -27.76 -35.84 12.37
C THR A 1098 -26.45 -35.04 12.30
N LEU A 1099 -25.37 -35.63 11.79
CA LEU A 1099 -24.10 -34.95 11.57
C LEU A 1099 -24.22 -33.87 10.49
N LEU A 1100 -25.01 -34.11 9.43
CA LEU A 1100 -25.28 -33.12 8.39
C LEU A 1100 -26.11 -31.94 8.89
N ASP A 1101 -27.15 -32.17 9.69
CA ASP A 1101 -27.93 -31.08 10.29
C ASP A 1101 -27.15 -30.32 11.37
N LYS A 1102 -26.28 -30.99 12.14
CA LYS A 1102 -25.30 -30.32 13.00
C LYS A 1102 -24.31 -29.47 12.17
N ALA A 1103 -23.75 -30.00 11.08
CA ALA A 1103 -22.82 -29.30 10.20
C ALA A 1103 -23.42 -28.03 9.58
N ARG A 1104 -24.71 -28.10 9.20
CA ARG A 1104 -25.50 -26.94 8.77
C ARG A 1104 -25.55 -25.87 9.86
N SER A 1105 -25.79 -26.25 11.11
CA SER A 1105 -25.87 -25.31 12.26
C SER A 1105 -24.52 -24.76 12.76
N LEU A 1106 -23.42 -25.53 12.69
CA LEU A 1106 -22.11 -25.18 13.27
C LEU A 1106 -20.97 -25.52 12.30
N PRO A 1107 -20.58 -24.58 11.44
CA PRO A 1107 -19.42 -25.17 9.88
C PRO A 1107 -17.95 -25.56 10.11
N GLU A 1108 -17.53 -25.96 11.33
CA GLU A 1108 -16.09 -26.24 11.62
C GLU A 1108 -15.79 -27.67 12.10
N ASP A 1109 -16.63 -28.24 12.96
CA ASP A 1109 -16.45 -29.59 13.54
C ASP A 1109 -16.65 -30.81 12.59
N PRO A 1110 -17.42 -30.76 11.46
CA PRO A 1110 -17.85 -31.98 10.79
C PRO A 1110 -16.74 -32.69 9.99
N ILE A 1111 -15.65 -32.00 9.63
CA ILE A 1111 -14.52 -32.64 8.93
C ILE A 1111 -13.76 -33.55 9.89
N GLU A 1112 -13.62 -33.15 11.16
CA GLU A 1112 -12.88 -33.92 12.16
C GLU A 1112 -13.67 -35.18 12.55
N TYR A 1113 -14.99 -35.10 12.76
CA TYR A 1113 -15.83 -36.29 12.94
C TYR A 1113 -15.88 -37.21 11.70
N ILE A 1114 -15.92 -36.69 10.47
CA ILE A 1114 -15.85 -37.53 9.26
C ILE A 1114 -14.47 -38.21 9.15
N ALA A 1115 -13.39 -37.53 9.55
CA ALA A 1115 -12.06 -38.11 9.63
C ALA A 1115 -11.95 -39.18 10.72
N GLU A 1116 -12.60 -38.98 11.88
CA GLU A 1116 -12.66 -39.93 12.99
C GLU A 1116 -13.48 -41.18 12.64
N VAL A 1117 -14.65 -41.02 12.04
CA VAL A 1117 -15.46 -42.16 11.56
C VAL A 1117 -14.76 -42.90 10.41
N THR A 1118 -13.96 -42.23 9.57
CA THR A 1118 -13.10 -42.92 8.58
C THR A 1118 -11.75 -43.40 9.11
N LEU A 1119 -11.45 -43.18 10.41
CA LEU A 1119 -10.39 -43.86 11.16
C LEU A 1119 -10.91 -45.15 11.81
N THR A 1120 -12.17 -45.18 12.28
CA THR A 1120 -12.78 -46.37 12.92
C THR A 1120 -13.45 -47.32 11.92
N VAL A 1121 -14.17 -46.82 10.92
CA VAL A 1121 -14.95 -47.63 9.97
C VAL A 1121 -14.10 -48.07 8.79
N THR A 1122 -13.98 -49.39 8.59
CA THR A 1122 -13.15 -49.98 7.53
C THR A 1122 -13.84 -49.97 6.16
N LYS A 1123 -13.05 -50.04 5.07
CA LYS A 1123 -13.58 -49.98 3.68
C LYS A 1123 -14.72 -51.00 3.38
N PRO A 1124 -14.69 -52.26 3.88
CA PRO A 1124 -15.79 -53.20 3.69
C PRO A 1124 -17.14 -52.72 4.26
N VAL A 1125 -17.12 -52.01 5.39
CA VAL A 1125 -18.31 -51.52 6.13
C VAL A 1125 -18.82 -50.19 5.56
N MET A 1126 -17.90 -49.27 5.21
CA MET A 1126 -18.30 -47.97 4.69
C MET A 1126 -18.95 -48.03 3.29
N SER A 1127 -18.61 -49.03 2.46
CA SER A 1127 -19.12 -49.11 1.09
C SER A 1127 -20.59 -49.55 0.97
N PRO A 1128 -21.13 -50.47 1.80
CA PRO A 1128 -22.56 -50.69 1.97
C PRO A 1128 -23.30 -49.43 2.49
N ILE A 1129 -22.83 -48.85 3.61
CA ILE A 1129 -23.42 -47.64 4.21
C ILE A 1129 -23.59 -46.51 3.17
N LEU A 1130 -22.51 -46.18 2.45
CA LEU A 1130 -22.50 -45.12 1.42
C LEU A 1130 -23.53 -45.33 0.30
N ARG A 1131 -23.90 -46.58 -0.01
CA ARG A 1131 -24.90 -46.87 -1.05
C ARG A 1131 -26.33 -46.57 -0.58
N HIS A 1132 -26.63 -46.87 0.68
CA HIS A 1132 -27.95 -46.68 1.30
C HIS A 1132 -28.26 -45.23 1.73
N PHE A 1133 -27.28 -44.33 1.75
CA PHE A 1133 -27.53 -42.90 1.91
C PHE A 1133 -28.51 -42.38 0.83
N SER A 1134 -29.46 -41.53 1.24
CA SER A 1134 -30.33 -40.82 0.30
C SER A 1134 -29.49 -39.89 -0.60
N PRO A 1135 -29.97 -39.49 -1.79
CA PRO A 1135 -29.28 -38.52 -2.64
C PRO A 1135 -28.96 -37.21 -1.91
N ALA A 1136 -29.82 -36.76 -0.99
CA ALA A 1136 -29.56 -35.58 -0.16
C ALA A 1136 -28.40 -35.78 0.83
N VAL A 1137 -28.23 -36.98 1.40
CA VAL A 1137 -27.12 -37.32 2.32
C VAL A 1137 -25.81 -37.55 1.54
N LYS A 1138 -25.85 -38.22 0.37
CA LYS A 1138 -24.70 -38.36 -0.54
C LYS A 1138 -24.19 -36.99 -0.98
N THR A 1139 -25.08 -36.12 -1.46
CA THR A 1139 -24.76 -34.74 -1.83
C THR A 1139 -24.33 -33.91 -0.63
N GLY A 1140 -24.90 -34.12 0.56
CA GLY A 1140 -24.50 -33.47 1.81
C GLY A 1140 -23.08 -33.81 2.27
N LEU A 1141 -22.66 -35.07 2.13
CA LEU A 1141 -21.29 -35.48 2.47
C LEU A 1141 -20.29 -35.08 1.38
N LEU A 1142 -20.69 -35.11 0.10
CA LEU A 1142 -19.92 -34.47 -0.97
C LEU A 1142 -19.77 -32.96 -0.71
N LEU A 1143 -20.82 -32.29 -0.23
CA LEU A 1143 -20.82 -30.87 0.17
C LEU A 1143 -19.79 -30.57 1.25
N ILE A 1144 -19.68 -31.37 2.31
CA ILE A 1144 -18.65 -31.14 3.35
C ILE A 1144 -17.23 -31.44 2.82
N VAL A 1145 -17.08 -32.43 1.92
CA VAL A 1145 -15.76 -32.88 1.47
C VAL A 1145 -15.07 -31.90 0.51
N LEU A 1146 -15.78 -31.28 -0.45
CA LEU A 1146 -15.19 -30.20 -1.26
C LEU A 1146 -15.37 -28.82 -0.62
N SER A 1147 -16.19 -28.59 0.42
CA SER A 1147 -16.30 -27.25 1.06
C SER A 1147 -15.06 -26.84 1.86
N SER A 1148 -14.08 -27.74 1.95
CA SER A 1148 -12.71 -27.45 2.39
C SER A 1148 -11.75 -27.12 1.24
N LEU A 1149 -12.31 -26.95 0.03
CA LEU A 1149 -11.70 -26.45 -1.20
C LEU A 1149 -12.53 -25.21 -1.66
N ALA A 1150 -12.08 -24.48 -2.68
CA ALA A 1150 -12.63 -23.16 -3.01
C ALA A 1150 -14.15 -23.16 -3.37
N THR A 1151 -14.84 -22.12 -2.91
CA THR A 1151 -16.32 -21.95 -2.89
C THR A 1151 -17.00 -22.10 -4.26
N GLU A 1152 -16.30 -21.77 -5.34
CA GLU A 1152 -16.80 -21.73 -6.72
C GLU A 1152 -17.42 -23.06 -7.20
N VAL A 1153 -16.98 -24.19 -6.66
CA VAL A 1153 -17.40 -25.53 -7.11
C VAL A 1153 -18.85 -25.88 -6.72
N TYR A 1154 -19.49 -25.12 -5.82
CA TYR A 1154 -20.80 -25.51 -5.25
C TYR A 1154 -22.04 -24.77 -5.72
N LEU A 1155 -21.93 -23.51 -6.15
CA LEU A 1155 -23.12 -22.73 -6.53
C LEU A 1155 -23.90 -23.40 -7.67
N HIS A 1156 -23.20 -24.13 -8.56
CA HIS A 1156 -23.83 -24.97 -9.58
C HIS A 1156 -24.49 -26.27 -9.06
N PHE A 1157 -24.07 -26.82 -7.92
CA PHE A 1157 -24.64 -28.05 -7.36
C PHE A 1157 -25.87 -27.80 -6.47
N LEU A 1158 -25.95 -26.64 -5.80
CA LEU A 1158 -27.15 -26.25 -5.04
C LEU A 1158 -28.38 -26.09 -5.94
N LEU A 1159 -28.20 -25.62 -7.18
CA LEU A 1159 -29.26 -25.58 -8.19
C LEU A 1159 -29.79 -26.98 -8.56
N VAL A 1160 -29.03 -28.06 -8.36
CA VAL A 1160 -29.52 -29.43 -8.59
C VAL A 1160 -30.51 -29.86 -7.50
N GLN A 1161 -30.41 -29.33 -6.28
CA GLN A 1161 -31.44 -29.51 -5.24
C GLN A 1161 -32.70 -28.68 -5.54
N ALA A 1162 -32.57 -27.49 -6.16
CA ALA A 1162 -33.73 -26.73 -6.61
C ALA A 1162 -34.47 -27.41 -7.78
N VAL A 1163 -33.74 -27.89 -8.79
CA VAL A 1163 -34.31 -28.54 -9.99
C VAL A 1163 -34.94 -29.91 -9.69
N THR A 1164 -34.64 -30.54 -8.56
CA THR A 1164 -35.27 -31.80 -8.13
C THR A 1164 -36.54 -31.62 -7.29
N ASN A 1165 -37.02 -30.38 -7.08
CA ASN A 1165 -38.15 -30.08 -6.20
C ASN A 1165 -39.28 -29.30 -6.92
N PRO A 1166 -40.20 -29.95 -7.67
CA PRO A 1166 -41.27 -29.28 -8.41
C PRO A 1166 -42.62 -29.26 -7.65
N ILE A 1167 -42.99 -28.11 -7.09
CA ILE A 1167 -44.33 -27.59 -6.71
C ILE A 1167 -44.07 -26.11 -6.33
N VAL A 1168 -44.63 -25.05 -6.93
CA VAL A 1168 -46.01 -24.75 -7.39
C VAL A 1168 -46.98 -24.50 -6.23
N ILE A 1169 -46.71 -23.44 -5.45
CA ILE A 1169 -47.23 -22.08 -5.72
C ILE A 1169 -46.13 -21.08 -5.35
#